data_AF-A0A429B2T9-F1
#
_entry.id   AF-A0A429B2T9-F1
#
_cell.length_a   1.000
_cell.length_b   1.000
_cell.length_c   1.000
_cell.angle_alpha   90.00
_cell.angle_beta   90.00
_cell.angle_gamma   90.00
#
_symmetry.space_group_name_H-M   'P 1'
#
loop_
_entity.id
_entity.type
_entity.pdbx_description
1 polymer ?
#
loop_
_entity_poly.entity_id
_entity_poly.type
_entity_poly.pdbx_seq_one_letter_code
_entity_poly.pdbx_strand_id
1 'polypeptide(L)'
;MIRYGVASVTAPEKVPARLRPTGPLSAGPEAYLTYLSAMSAKASGAARQVLSPPGPPSNENSFFDCTHDEPYQFLFKKYHCWANVDNFVIFYNIGAGEVAPTPAEPSGRPTAIQDMLDAVSISAKTYRSMGFEISNIPAVPHAIFIGTDQICDPVKEWICFSKIKAPFTLPIGYNFLPTILIPIDPSEPISYDYLPRHELFHVFQYSYWKAGKVALAYYRQYTDTDEFGSMNWWMEATAEWATHQTYLRSPSHVPYPSQRDMYASKVGAFLSKPMLALNAWDGLGKPRQYGAFLLPLYLTEQIGPDFVRSTWEHIRSAESSPITAIRASLGGRDLNVLLHTFAIANYRLAAPQYGLEAMGYRDPDVALWRSTLAVEDGTEGDSLGGARPMRRSEAAFVGYNQVASGLLSPGGSSYTDFTAEQGAAPATLTIKGFSVLPGQPVPRVTWSVLVWAQAGKGSGTMPEYPTAQYVRAPSSTGEVQIENFRYPMVATLVKTRLDLRTSTTAAKNDSTNPIWSVDNYVPLKRRTCVLRPPVIGPPQLDAAPVDTFNAYAAATPDGWTGGDSTYSMRMPDGRTLWLFSDTFLGPLNANGTRPTSAKVINNSFVIQDGNKLTTVHGGTASAPKALLPPPDDTHWYWSGDGFITGDRLQVMFNRYRRQGTGPMPFAFDQNVVATFSLSDLTKPQSLTTMPSHAGVAWGSAILPASRSGDGYTYIYGVSDAPINKKMKVARVRGDDLRNGRWQYYTSWGWTEVEEHAGETLTGIANEYSVTPWQGQFLMVSQDSTEAFSGLINAFTSCDPFDGFTNKTYVYRMPEPGPLGSYLDGDIISYNPHVHFEQSTEDSLLISYNVNSMDNRVQDDADHYRDPGIYRPRFFRVAIR
;
A
#
# COMPACT_ATOMS: atom_id res chain seq x y z
N MET A 1 45.69 -35.58 41.62
CA MET A 1 44.54 -35.65 42.54
C MET A 1 43.38 -36.46 41.97
N ILE A 2 42.92 -36.20 40.74
CA ILE A 2 41.74 -36.89 40.15
C ILE A 2 41.84 -38.42 40.13
N ARG A 3 43.04 -38.99 39.86
CA ARG A 3 43.26 -40.45 39.75
C ARG A 3 42.89 -41.28 41.00
N TYR A 4 42.89 -40.67 42.19
CA TYR A 4 42.58 -41.35 43.46
C TYR A 4 41.30 -40.83 44.12
N GLY A 5 40.54 -39.96 43.44
CA GLY A 5 39.39 -39.24 44.01
C GLY A 5 38.26 -40.16 44.48
N VAL A 6 37.81 -41.09 43.64
CA VAL A 6 36.76 -42.07 44.02
C VAL A 6 37.28 -43.05 45.06
N ALA A 7 38.50 -43.56 44.88
CA ALA A 7 39.15 -44.47 45.82
C ALA A 7 39.34 -43.84 47.22
N SER A 8 39.46 -42.51 47.32
CA SER A 8 39.56 -41.83 48.62
C SER A 8 38.27 -41.88 49.46
N VAL A 9 37.14 -42.26 48.86
CA VAL A 9 35.83 -42.40 49.52
C VAL A 9 35.41 -43.87 49.62
N THR A 10 35.64 -44.68 48.59
CA THR A 10 35.11 -46.05 48.50
C THR A 10 36.13 -47.15 48.85
N ALA A 11 37.43 -46.86 48.82
CA ALA A 11 38.52 -47.81 49.09
C ALA A 11 39.81 -47.08 49.53
N PRO A 12 39.78 -46.30 50.63
CA PRO A 12 40.86 -45.37 51.01
C PRO A 12 42.21 -46.06 51.26
N GLU A 13 42.20 -47.35 51.57
CA GLU A 13 43.38 -48.20 51.71
C GLU A 13 44.18 -48.35 50.40
N LYS A 14 43.53 -48.24 49.24
CA LYS A 14 44.17 -48.30 47.91
C LYS A 14 44.83 -46.99 47.49
N VAL A 15 44.65 -45.91 48.26
CA VAL A 15 45.28 -44.61 48.03
C VAL A 15 46.65 -44.57 48.74
N PRO A 16 47.74 -44.12 48.07
CA PRO A 16 49.04 -43.96 48.71
C PRO A 16 48.94 -43.15 50.01
N ALA A 17 49.56 -43.63 51.10
CA ALA A 17 49.35 -43.08 52.45
C ALA A 17 49.52 -41.55 52.56
N ARG A 18 50.47 -40.97 51.81
CA ARG A 18 50.72 -39.51 51.75
C ARG A 18 49.60 -38.68 51.10
N LEU A 19 48.63 -39.34 50.45
CA LEU A 19 47.52 -38.73 49.72
C LEU A 19 46.16 -39.08 50.33
N ARG A 20 46.11 -39.79 51.46
CA ARG A 20 44.86 -40.12 52.16
C ARG A 20 44.33 -38.88 52.87
N PRO A 21 43.01 -38.59 52.82
CA PRO A 21 42.44 -37.46 53.54
C PRO A 21 42.64 -37.62 55.05
N THR A 22 43.21 -36.61 55.72
CA THR A 22 43.38 -36.57 57.18
C THR A 22 42.34 -35.64 57.78
N GLY A 23 41.09 -36.11 57.86
CA GLY A 23 39.97 -35.38 58.49
C GLY A 23 38.61 -35.84 57.96
N PRO A 24 37.51 -35.63 58.71
CA PRO A 24 36.16 -35.86 58.20
C PRO A 24 35.89 -34.93 57.01
N LEU A 25 35.32 -35.47 55.93
CA LEU A 25 34.91 -34.70 54.76
C LEU A 25 33.87 -33.66 55.18
N SER A 26 34.12 -32.37 54.88
CA SER A 26 33.21 -31.27 55.23
C SER A 26 31.91 -31.24 54.39
N ALA A 27 31.81 -32.11 53.39
CA ALA A 27 30.65 -32.33 52.54
C ALA A 27 30.41 -33.85 52.42
N GLY A 28 29.16 -34.27 52.26
CA GLY A 28 28.80 -35.69 52.16
C GLY A 28 29.55 -36.43 51.05
N PRO A 29 29.71 -37.76 51.14
CA PRO A 29 30.43 -38.58 50.15
C PRO A 29 29.99 -38.33 48.70
N GLU A 30 28.69 -38.12 48.50
CA GLU A 30 28.06 -37.86 47.20
C GLU A 30 28.44 -36.48 46.63
N ALA A 31 28.51 -35.45 47.48
CA ALA A 31 28.92 -34.10 47.06
C ALA A 31 30.38 -34.05 46.62
N TYR A 32 31.26 -34.82 47.26
CA TYR A 32 32.66 -34.94 46.87
C TYR A 32 32.84 -35.69 45.54
N LEU A 33 31.99 -36.69 45.27
CA LEU A 33 31.96 -37.39 43.99
C LEU A 33 31.46 -36.49 42.85
N THR A 34 30.44 -35.66 43.08
CA THR A 34 29.93 -34.67 42.12
C THR A 34 30.96 -33.59 41.79
N TYR A 35 31.72 -33.10 42.78
CA TYR A 35 32.82 -32.15 42.57
C TYR A 35 33.95 -32.73 41.71
N LEU A 36 34.36 -33.98 41.97
CA LEU A 36 35.37 -34.67 41.16
C LEU A 36 34.88 -34.95 39.73
N SER A 37 33.58 -35.21 39.57
CA SER A 37 32.90 -35.39 38.29
C SER A 37 32.91 -34.10 37.46
N ALA A 38 32.63 -32.94 38.07
CA ALA A 38 32.71 -31.62 37.43
C ALA A 38 34.15 -31.23 37.03
N MET A 39 35.15 -31.62 37.82
CA MET A 39 36.57 -31.39 37.51
C MET A 39 37.11 -32.28 36.36
N SER A 40 36.37 -33.32 35.96
CA SER A 40 36.77 -34.27 34.89
C SER A 40 36.70 -33.69 33.47
N ALA A 41 36.05 -32.53 33.29
CA ALA A 41 35.97 -31.82 32.01
C ALA A 41 37.37 -31.45 31.44
N LYS A 42 38.38 -31.30 32.32
CA LYS A 42 39.78 -31.06 31.95
C LYS A 42 40.67 -32.31 31.93
N ALA A 43 40.10 -33.50 32.17
CA ALA A 43 40.84 -34.75 32.31
C ALA A 43 40.95 -35.54 30.98
N SER A 44 42.03 -36.31 30.84
CA SER A 44 42.28 -37.21 29.70
C SER A 44 41.22 -38.31 29.58
N GLY A 45 41.00 -38.84 28.36
CA GLY A 45 39.95 -39.86 28.08
C GLY A 45 39.94 -41.07 29.02
N ALA A 46 41.11 -41.56 29.46
CA ALA A 46 41.22 -42.68 30.41
C ALA A 46 40.71 -42.36 31.83
N ALA A 47 40.64 -41.09 32.23
CA ALA A 47 40.16 -40.68 33.55
C ALA A 47 38.62 -40.54 33.59
N ARG A 48 37.97 -40.28 32.43
CA ARG A 48 36.50 -40.21 32.34
C ARG A 48 35.85 -41.59 32.49
N GLN A 49 36.47 -42.64 31.95
CA GLN A 49 35.98 -44.02 32.11
C GLN A 49 35.89 -44.50 33.57
N VAL A 50 36.66 -43.91 34.48
CA VAL A 50 36.67 -44.27 35.91
C VAL A 50 35.68 -43.43 36.74
N LEU A 51 35.17 -42.33 36.18
CA LEU A 51 34.29 -41.37 36.86
C LEU A 51 32.82 -41.45 36.43
N SER A 52 32.51 -42.16 35.35
CA SER A 52 31.13 -42.46 34.96
C SER A 52 30.53 -43.51 35.92
N PRO A 53 29.28 -43.35 36.37
CA PRO A 53 28.54 -44.44 37.02
C PRO A 53 28.56 -45.69 36.11
N PRO A 54 28.48 -46.91 36.67
CA PRO A 54 28.28 -48.09 35.84
C PRO A 54 27.06 -47.87 34.94
N GLY A 55 27.21 -48.18 33.64
CA GLY A 55 26.10 -48.15 32.70
C GLY A 55 24.97 -49.07 33.17
N PRO A 56 23.72 -48.80 32.76
CA PRO A 56 22.61 -49.67 33.12
C PRO A 56 22.91 -51.12 32.70
N PRO A 57 22.49 -52.12 33.49
CA PRO A 57 22.64 -53.52 33.10
C PRO A 57 21.88 -53.75 31.78
N SER A 58 22.57 -54.34 30.81
CA SER A 58 21.97 -54.85 29.59
C SER A 58 21.12 -56.08 29.91
N ASN A 59 19.87 -55.88 30.32
CA ASN A 59 18.90 -56.97 30.43
C ASN A 59 18.02 -56.98 29.18
N GLU A 60 18.32 -57.89 28.26
CA GLU A 60 17.50 -58.20 27.07
C GLU A 60 16.15 -58.85 27.42
N ASN A 61 15.75 -58.97 28.70
CA ASN A 61 14.63 -59.84 29.10
C ASN A 61 13.75 -59.33 30.28
N SER A 62 13.49 -58.03 30.45
CA SER A 62 12.36 -57.59 31.28
C SER A 62 11.22 -57.07 30.40
N PHE A 63 10.11 -57.83 30.34
CA PHE A 63 8.91 -57.47 29.60
C PHE A 63 8.17 -56.22 30.11
N PHE A 64 8.61 -55.62 31.23
CA PHE A 64 7.96 -54.46 31.85
C PHE A 64 8.97 -53.34 32.11
N ASP A 65 8.65 -52.14 31.62
CA ASP A 65 9.52 -50.95 31.74
C ASP A 65 9.62 -50.42 33.17
N CYS A 66 8.68 -50.79 34.06
CA CYS A 66 8.50 -50.20 35.40
C CYS A 66 8.83 -51.15 36.56
N THR A 67 9.46 -52.30 36.32
CA THR A 67 9.72 -53.32 37.35
C THR A 67 11.13 -53.22 37.94
N HIS A 68 11.64 -52.01 38.11
CA HIS A 68 12.98 -51.78 38.63
C HIS A 68 12.97 -51.56 40.15
N ASP A 69 13.64 -52.45 40.88
CA ASP A 69 13.69 -52.46 42.35
C ASP A 69 14.31 -51.17 42.93
N GLU A 70 15.25 -50.56 42.22
CA GLU A 70 15.91 -49.30 42.59
C GLU A 70 15.58 -48.19 41.59
N PRO A 71 15.03 -47.04 42.02
CA PRO A 71 14.74 -45.93 41.12
C PRO A 71 16.01 -45.26 40.61
N TYR A 72 15.99 -44.83 39.35
CA TYR A 72 17.03 -43.96 38.81
C TYR A 72 16.79 -42.52 39.27
N GLN A 73 17.80 -41.88 39.87
CA GLN A 73 17.68 -40.49 40.32
C GLN A 73 18.38 -39.52 39.36
N PHE A 74 17.64 -38.54 38.86
CA PHE A 74 18.18 -37.46 38.02
C PHE A 74 17.54 -36.12 38.40
N LEU A 75 18.38 -35.09 38.60
CA LEU A 75 17.95 -33.77 39.08
C LEU A 75 16.97 -33.86 40.27
N PHE A 76 17.28 -34.75 41.23
CA PHE A 76 16.51 -35.00 42.44
C PHE A 76 15.11 -35.61 42.23
N LYS A 77 14.74 -35.96 41.00
CA LYS A 77 13.55 -36.77 40.70
C LYS A 77 13.91 -38.24 40.57
N LYS A 78 13.08 -39.11 41.17
CA LYS A 78 13.18 -40.57 41.08
C LYS A 78 12.32 -41.09 39.93
N TYR A 79 12.91 -41.93 39.09
CA TYR A 79 12.30 -42.55 37.92
C TYR A 79 12.25 -44.05 38.11
N HIS A 80 11.04 -44.59 38.06
CA HIS A 80 10.78 -46.02 38.26
C HIS A 80 10.59 -46.78 36.95
N CYS A 81 10.40 -46.07 35.83
CA CYS A 81 10.26 -46.67 34.51
C CYS A 81 11.31 -46.17 33.53
N TRP A 82 11.81 -47.05 32.68
CA TRP A 82 12.57 -46.63 31.49
C TRP A 82 12.47 -47.60 30.32
N ALA A 83 12.57 -47.05 29.11
CA ALA A 83 12.57 -47.78 27.86
C ALA A 83 13.69 -47.31 26.93
N ASN A 84 14.32 -48.24 26.21
CA ASN A 84 15.44 -47.96 25.31
C ASN A 84 15.00 -48.00 23.84
N VAL A 85 15.54 -47.11 23.01
CA VAL A 85 15.33 -47.09 21.55
C VAL A 85 16.50 -46.41 20.83
N ASP A 86 17.09 -47.03 19.80
CA ASP A 86 18.08 -46.42 18.89
C ASP A 86 19.22 -45.58 19.55
N ASN A 87 19.78 -46.06 20.67
CA ASN A 87 20.76 -45.40 21.54
C ASN A 87 20.24 -44.20 22.36
N PHE A 88 18.95 -44.21 22.65
CA PHE A 88 18.25 -43.31 23.57
C PHE A 88 17.57 -44.12 24.67
N VAL A 89 17.41 -43.50 25.83
CA VAL A 89 16.62 -44.02 26.95
C VAL A 89 15.61 -42.97 27.39
N ILE A 90 14.35 -43.38 27.56
CA ILE A 90 13.27 -42.52 28.07
C ILE A 90 12.98 -42.92 29.50
N PHE A 91 13.17 -42.00 30.45
CA PHE A 91 12.85 -42.16 31.86
C PHE A 91 11.52 -41.47 32.18
N TYR A 92 10.62 -42.18 32.86
CA TYR A 92 9.29 -41.67 33.19
C TYR A 92 8.73 -42.36 34.45
N ASN A 93 7.61 -41.81 34.94
CA ASN A 93 6.79 -42.39 35.99
C ASN A 93 5.35 -42.51 35.49
N ILE A 94 4.57 -43.44 36.06
CA ILE A 94 3.14 -43.61 35.76
C ILE A 94 2.33 -43.22 36.99
N GLY A 95 1.32 -42.36 36.82
CA GLY A 95 0.46 -41.96 37.94
C GLY A 95 -0.18 -40.58 37.80
N ALA A 96 -0.89 -40.16 38.84
CA ALA A 96 -1.49 -38.83 38.90
C ALA A 96 -0.41 -37.74 38.95
N GLY A 97 -0.45 -36.78 38.03
CA GLY A 97 0.60 -35.77 37.86
C GLY A 97 1.87 -36.29 37.17
N GLU A 98 1.83 -37.52 36.66
CA GLU A 98 2.89 -38.18 35.89
C GLU A 98 2.32 -38.62 34.51
N VAL A 99 2.95 -39.59 33.81
CA VAL A 99 2.42 -40.13 32.56
C VAL A 99 1.13 -40.92 32.84
N ALA A 100 0.09 -40.66 32.03
CA ALA A 100 -1.21 -41.30 32.21
C ALA A 100 -1.13 -42.83 31.98
N PRO A 101 -1.82 -43.65 32.80
CA PRO A 101 -1.64 -45.10 32.79
C PRO A 101 -2.26 -45.88 31.61
N THR A 102 -2.90 -45.28 30.60
CA THR A 102 -3.64 -46.03 29.56
C THR A 102 -3.85 -45.28 28.23
N PRO A 103 -4.08 -46.00 27.10
CA PRO A 103 -3.95 -47.46 26.90
C PRO A 103 -2.49 -47.91 27.09
N ALA A 104 -2.26 -49.19 27.36
CA ALA A 104 -0.92 -49.72 27.60
C ALA A 104 -0.64 -50.92 26.68
N GLU A 105 0.58 -50.98 26.17
CA GLU A 105 1.10 -52.10 25.39
C GLU A 105 1.12 -53.39 26.23
N PRO A 106 1.23 -54.58 25.61
CA PRO A 106 1.38 -55.84 26.33
C PRO A 106 2.54 -55.87 27.34
N SER A 107 3.51 -54.95 27.21
CA SER A 107 4.62 -54.71 28.14
C SER A 107 4.28 -53.85 29.37
N GLY A 108 3.01 -53.42 29.54
CA GLY A 108 2.61 -52.47 30.59
C GLY A 108 3.09 -51.03 30.36
N ARG A 109 3.73 -50.74 29.22
CA ARG A 109 4.13 -49.40 28.77
C ARG A 109 2.90 -48.61 28.32
N PRO A 110 2.69 -47.35 28.77
CA PRO A 110 1.65 -46.51 28.19
C PRO A 110 1.86 -46.29 26.69
N THR A 111 0.81 -46.40 25.87
CA THR A 111 0.87 -46.21 24.41
C THR A 111 1.48 -44.85 24.04
N ALA A 112 1.22 -43.80 24.81
CA ALA A 112 1.87 -42.49 24.63
C ALA A 112 3.41 -42.55 24.72
N ILE A 113 3.96 -43.42 25.57
CA ILE A 113 5.42 -43.67 25.64
C ILE A 113 5.89 -44.50 24.46
N GLN A 114 5.09 -45.47 24.00
CA GLN A 114 5.39 -46.21 22.77
C GLN A 114 5.47 -45.28 21.56
N ASP A 115 4.48 -44.39 21.39
CA ASP A 115 4.46 -43.40 20.32
C ASP A 115 5.67 -42.46 20.39
N MET A 116 6.10 -42.07 21.60
CA MET A 116 7.31 -41.27 21.80
C MET A 116 8.58 -42.03 21.41
N LEU A 117 8.70 -43.32 21.76
CA LEU A 117 9.83 -44.16 21.35
C LEU A 117 9.89 -44.28 19.83
N ASP A 118 8.74 -44.46 19.18
CA ASP A 118 8.63 -44.54 17.73
C ASP A 118 9.02 -43.20 17.08
N ALA A 119 8.53 -42.07 17.60
CA ALA A 119 8.90 -40.74 17.16
C ALA A 119 10.42 -40.48 17.28
N VAL A 120 11.05 -40.88 18.39
CA VAL A 120 12.51 -40.80 18.59
C VAL A 120 13.24 -41.68 17.58
N SER A 121 12.81 -42.93 17.40
CA SER A 121 13.40 -43.86 16.45
C SER A 121 13.36 -43.33 15.02
N ILE A 122 12.18 -42.91 14.57
CA ILE A 122 11.94 -42.36 13.24
C ILE A 122 12.80 -41.12 13.03
N SER A 123 12.83 -40.21 14.00
CA SER A 123 13.61 -38.98 13.93
C SER A 123 15.11 -39.26 13.86
N ALA A 124 15.64 -40.10 14.76
CA ALA A 124 17.06 -40.46 14.78
C ALA A 124 17.50 -41.10 13.46
N LYS A 125 16.71 -42.04 12.92
CA LYS A 125 16.96 -42.67 11.61
C LYS A 125 16.89 -41.65 10.48
N THR A 126 15.88 -40.78 10.48
CA THR A 126 15.70 -39.74 9.47
C THR A 126 16.87 -38.77 9.46
N TYR A 127 17.26 -38.23 10.61
CA TYR A 127 18.37 -37.27 10.73
C TYR A 127 19.69 -37.89 10.29
N ARG A 128 19.98 -39.13 10.70
CA ARG A 128 21.16 -39.87 10.22
C ARG A 128 21.10 -40.13 8.70
N SER A 129 19.93 -40.45 8.14
CA SER A 129 19.77 -40.63 6.69
C SER A 129 20.00 -39.34 5.89
N MET A 130 19.78 -38.17 6.51
CA MET A 130 20.10 -36.86 5.95
C MET A 130 21.57 -36.47 6.16
N GLY A 131 22.38 -37.36 6.74
CA GLY A 131 23.82 -37.18 6.97
C GLY A 131 24.19 -36.47 8.26
N PHE A 132 23.24 -36.22 9.17
CA PHE A 132 23.57 -35.61 10.46
C PHE A 132 24.28 -36.60 11.39
N GLU A 133 25.35 -36.14 12.00
CA GLU A 133 26.18 -36.84 12.96
C GLU A 133 25.81 -36.42 14.37
N ILE A 134 25.89 -37.38 15.29
CA ILE A 134 25.77 -37.15 16.72
C ILE A 134 27.13 -37.49 17.35
N SER A 135 27.66 -36.59 18.18
CA SER A 135 28.93 -36.80 18.89
C SER A 135 28.74 -37.86 19.96
N ASN A 136 28.79 -39.14 19.59
CA ASN A 136 28.51 -40.25 20.49
C ASN A 136 29.79 -40.88 21.09
N ILE A 137 29.61 -41.49 22.24
CA ILE A 137 30.36 -42.68 22.62
C ILE A 137 29.42 -43.84 22.26
N PRO A 138 29.73 -44.71 21.29
CA PRO A 138 28.79 -45.73 20.78
C PRO A 138 28.17 -46.67 21.82
N ALA A 139 28.74 -46.74 23.02
CA ALA A 139 28.29 -47.58 24.12
C ALA A 139 27.39 -46.86 25.15
N VAL A 140 27.04 -45.59 24.93
CA VAL A 140 26.37 -44.75 25.95
C VAL A 140 25.14 -44.06 25.36
N PRO A 141 23.92 -44.29 25.91
CA PRO A 141 22.70 -43.70 25.38
C PRO A 141 22.51 -42.25 25.83
N HIS A 142 21.84 -41.46 24.98
CA HIS A 142 21.25 -40.17 25.35
C HIS A 142 19.96 -40.38 26.13
N ALA A 143 19.55 -39.41 26.96
CA ALA A 143 18.34 -39.55 27.77
C ALA A 143 17.26 -38.51 27.47
N ILE A 144 16.02 -38.94 27.66
CA ILE A 144 14.81 -38.12 27.72
C ILE A 144 14.21 -38.34 29.10
N PHE A 145 13.97 -37.27 29.86
CA PHE A 145 13.33 -37.34 31.17
C PHE A 145 11.97 -36.66 31.14
N ILE A 146 10.91 -37.42 31.45
CA ILE A 146 9.53 -36.92 31.48
C ILE A 146 9.13 -36.57 32.92
N GLY A 147 8.57 -35.38 33.11
CA GLY A 147 8.17 -34.83 34.40
C GLY A 147 9.31 -34.22 35.21
N THR A 148 10.46 -33.90 34.60
CA THR A 148 11.44 -32.99 35.23
C THR A 148 10.91 -31.56 35.11
N ASP A 149 10.52 -30.95 36.22
CA ASP A 149 9.87 -29.62 36.24
C ASP A 149 10.80 -28.52 36.78
N GLN A 150 11.95 -28.86 37.35
CA GLN A 150 12.90 -27.89 37.91
C GLN A 150 14.37 -28.28 37.67
N ILE A 151 15.22 -27.25 37.53
CA ILE A 151 16.67 -27.38 37.55
C ILE A 151 17.17 -26.80 38.87
N CYS A 152 17.76 -27.63 39.73
CA CYS A 152 18.24 -27.25 41.05
C CYS A 152 19.75 -27.33 41.18
N ASP A 153 20.31 -26.60 42.16
CA ASP A 153 21.72 -26.60 42.46
C ASP A 153 22.20 -28.02 42.80
N PRO A 154 23.28 -28.52 42.17
CA PRO A 154 23.76 -29.87 42.40
C PRO A 154 24.36 -30.11 43.80
N VAL A 155 24.50 -29.07 44.62
CA VAL A 155 25.08 -29.08 45.98
C VAL A 155 24.07 -28.61 47.05
N LYS A 156 23.09 -27.77 46.69
CA LYS A 156 22.09 -27.21 47.62
C LYS A 156 20.67 -27.44 47.12
N GLU A 157 20.09 -28.57 47.52
CA GLU A 157 18.78 -29.08 47.05
C GLU A 157 17.61 -28.10 47.21
N TRP A 158 17.66 -27.14 48.15
CA TRP A 158 16.63 -26.12 48.33
C TRP A 158 16.80 -24.88 47.44
N ILE A 159 17.85 -24.81 46.62
CA ILE A 159 18.11 -23.70 45.69
C ILE A 159 17.80 -24.18 44.27
N CYS A 160 16.56 -24.02 43.85
CA CYS A 160 16.17 -24.28 42.47
C CYS A 160 16.33 -23.02 41.62
N PHE A 161 17.11 -23.11 40.55
CA PHE A 161 17.52 -21.97 39.75
C PHE A 161 16.51 -21.61 38.67
N SER A 162 15.69 -22.56 38.20
CA SER A 162 14.71 -22.36 37.14
C SER A 162 13.62 -23.44 37.14
N LYS A 163 12.36 -23.03 37.03
CA LYS A 163 11.24 -23.91 36.67
C LYS A 163 11.27 -24.17 35.17
N ILE A 164 11.18 -25.42 34.76
CA ILE A 164 11.05 -25.84 33.36
C ILE A 164 9.57 -25.68 32.99
N LYS A 165 9.26 -24.71 32.13
CA LYS A 165 7.89 -24.38 31.71
C LYS A 165 7.54 -24.89 30.32
N ALA A 166 8.53 -25.38 29.58
CA ALA A 166 8.39 -25.97 28.27
C ALA A 166 9.49 -27.03 28.10
N PRO A 167 9.28 -28.05 27.25
CA PRO A 167 10.33 -28.99 26.86
C PRO A 167 11.60 -28.27 26.42
N PHE A 168 12.75 -28.85 26.77
CA PHE A 168 14.03 -28.24 26.45
C PHE A 168 15.16 -29.28 26.43
N THR A 169 16.11 -29.12 25.50
CA THR A 169 17.31 -29.96 25.39
C THR A 169 18.55 -29.31 26.01
N LEU A 170 18.99 -29.85 27.15
CA LEU A 170 20.25 -29.46 27.78
C LEU A 170 21.44 -29.80 26.87
N PRO A 171 22.44 -28.92 26.74
CA PRO A 171 23.69 -29.22 26.04
C PRO A 171 24.50 -30.32 26.73
N ILE A 172 24.48 -30.38 28.07
CA ILE A 172 25.13 -31.41 28.88
C ILE A 172 24.15 -31.83 30.00
N GLY A 173 23.80 -33.12 30.03
CA GLY A 173 23.00 -33.72 31.09
C GLY A 173 23.46 -35.14 31.43
N TYR A 174 22.56 -36.12 31.26
CA TYR A 174 22.83 -37.54 31.47
C TYR A 174 24.03 -38.01 30.65
N ASN A 175 24.93 -38.75 31.30
CA ASN A 175 26.18 -39.24 30.71
C ASN A 175 27.09 -38.15 30.09
N PHE A 176 26.93 -36.89 30.49
CA PHE A 176 27.58 -35.74 29.86
C PHE A 176 27.25 -35.55 28.38
N LEU A 177 26.09 -36.07 27.97
CA LEU A 177 25.54 -35.92 26.62
C LEU A 177 24.36 -34.95 26.64
N PRO A 178 24.01 -34.34 25.50
CA PRO A 178 22.78 -33.58 25.40
C PRO A 178 21.56 -34.43 25.81
N THR A 179 20.68 -33.84 26.61
CA THR A 179 19.60 -34.53 27.34
C THR A 179 18.31 -33.75 27.22
N ILE A 180 17.23 -34.42 26.83
CA ILE A 180 15.91 -33.81 26.65
C ILE A 180 15.15 -33.86 27.97
N LEU A 181 14.62 -32.71 28.40
CA LEU A 181 13.76 -32.60 29.58
C LEU A 181 12.36 -32.20 29.13
N ILE A 182 11.35 -32.96 29.55
CA ILE A 182 9.95 -32.70 29.24
C ILE A 182 9.24 -32.46 30.58
N PRO A 183 8.80 -31.24 30.91
CA PRO A 183 8.00 -31.01 32.12
C PRO A 183 6.60 -31.60 31.95
N ILE A 184 5.95 -31.94 33.08
CA ILE A 184 4.51 -32.27 33.10
C ILE A 184 3.78 -31.06 33.67
N ASP A 185 2.98 -30.40 32.84
CA ASP A 185 2.06 -29.34 33.28
C ASP A 185 0.62 -29.87 33.19
N PRO A 186 -0.15 -29.90 34.30
CA PRO A 186 -1.55 -30.32 34.27
C PRO A 186 -2.46 -29.48 33.36
N SER A 187 -2.03 -28.27 32.99
CA SER A 187 -2.77 -27.34 32.12
C SER A 187 -2.40 -27.44 30.63
N GLU A 188 -1.29 -28.11 30.29
CA GLU A 188 -0.85 -28.30 28.90
C GLU A 188 -0.47 -29.77 28.65
N PRO A 189 -1.23 -30.51 27.84
CA PRO A 189 -0.93 -31.91 27.58
C PRO A 189 0.40 -32.07 26.84
N ILE A 190 1.21 -33.05 27.27
CA ILE A 190 2.44 -33.41 26.56
C ILE A 190 2.12 -33.86 25.14
N SER A 191 2.82 -33.27 24.17
CA SER A 191 2.86 -33.78 22.80
C SER A 191 3.90 -34.91 22.73
N TYR A 192 3.41 -36.15 22.68
CA TYR A 192 4.25 -37.35 22.67
C TYR A 192 4.84 -37.67 21.29
N ASP A 193 4.41 -36.98 20.23
CA ASP A 193 4.92 -37.19 18.87
C ASP A 193 5.70 -35.99 18.33
N TYR A 194 5.14 -34.78 18.35
CA TYR A 194 5.82 -33.61 17.78
C TYR A 194 7.04 -33.14 18.61
N LEU A 195 6.89 -33.01 19.93
CA LEU A 195 7.99 -32.52 20.79
C LEU A 195 9.26 -33.39 20.74
N PRO A 196 9.20 -34.73 20.87
CA PRO A 196 10.42 -35.53 20.79
C PRO A 196 11.09 -35.44 19.42
N ARG A 197 10.36 -35.19 18.33
CA ARG A 197 10.96 -34.94 17.01
C ARG A 197 11.76 -33.64 16.99
N HIS A 198 11.17 -32.56 17.51
CA HIS A 198 11.79 -31.23 17.59
C HIS A 198 13.01 -31.22 18.50
N GLU A 199 12.83 -31.62 19.76
CA GLU A 199 13.89 -31.60 20.77
C GLU A 199 15.04 -32.54 20.41
N LEU A 200 14.74 -33.68 19.77
CA LEU A 200 15.80 -34.57 19.33
C LEU A 200 16.73 -33.92 18.31
N PHE A 201 16.24 -33.01 17.46
CA PHE A 201 17.13 -32.34 16.52
C PHE A 201 18.13 -31.42 17.22
N HIS A 202 17.77 -30.81 18.36
CA HIS A 202 18.73 -30.05 19.18
C HIS A 202 19.89 -30.93 19.69
N VAL A 203 19.65 -32.21 20.01
CA VAL A 203 20.71 -33.16 20.36
C VAL A 203 21.74 -33.29 19.24
N PHE A 204 21.29 -33.36 17.97
CA PHE A 204 22.18 -33.36 16.82
C PHE A 204 22.88 -32.01 16.66
N GLN A 205 22.16 -30.89 16.74
CA GLN A 205 22.74 -29.54 16.60
C GLN A 205 23.87 -29.26 17.60
N TYR A 206 23.76 -29.71 18.85
CA TYR A 206 24.84 -29.56 19.84
C TYR A 206 26.14 -30.28 19.47
N SER A 207 26.09 -31.28 18.57
CA SER A 207 27.29 -31.93 18.01
C SER A 207 28.05 -31.04 17.02
N TYR A 208 27.41 -29.98 16.54
CA TYR A 208 27.96 -29.04 15.58
C TYR A 208 28.33 -27.68 16.19
N TRP A 209 27.96 -27.43 17.45
CA TRP A 209 28.20 -26.15 18.10
C TRP A 209 29.03 -26.30 19.37
N LYS A 210 30.11 -25.52 19.49
CA LYS A 210 31.04 -25.59 20.63
C LYS A 210 30.38 -25.32 21.98
N ALA A 211 29.27 -24.58 22.01
CA ALA A 211 28.50 -24.33 23.21
C ALA A 211 27.74 -25.56 23.75
N GLY A 212 27.74 -26.69 23.02
CA GLY A 212 27.40 -28.01 23.55
C GLY A 212 28.27 -28.45 24.74
N LYS A 213 29.24 -27.63 25.16
CA LYS A 213 30.13 -27.84 26.30
C LYS A 213 29.82 -26.97 27.53
N VAL A 214 28.74 -26.18 27.50
CA VAL A 214 28.33 -25.33 28.64
C VAL A 214 27.76 -26.20 29.76
N ALA A 215 28.38 -26.17 30.94
CA ALA A 215 27.90 -26.90 32.10
C ALA A 215 26.57 -26.32 32.62
N LEU A 216 25.71 -27.19 33.16
CA LEU A 216 24.38 -26.87 33.67
C LEU A 216 24.36 -25.64 34.61
N ALA A 217 25.39 -25.47 35.44
CA ALA A 217 25.50 -24.35 36.38
C ALA A 217 25.61 -22.95 35.73
N TYR A 218 26.03 -22.87 34.46
CA TYR A 218 26.21 -21.61 33.72
C TYR A 218 25.17 -21.42 32.60
N TYR A 219 24.30 -22.40 32.41
CA TYR A 219 23.36 -22.45 31.30
C TYR A 219 22.47 -21.19 31.24
N ARG A 220 21.92 -20.74 32.37
CA ARG A 220 21.06 -19.56 32.44
C ARG A 220 21.78 -18.25 32.06
N GLN A 221 23.01 -18.07 32.52
CA GLN A 221 23.80 -16.89 32.15
C GLN A 221 24.14 -16.89 30.66
N TYR A 222 24.35 -18.08 30.09
CA TYR A 222 24.67 -18.26 28.69
C TYR A 222 23.48 -18.00 27.76
N THR A 223 22.27 -18.45 28.12
CA THR A 223 21.07 -18.23 27.31
C THR A 223 20.64 -16.77 27.20
N ASP A 224 21.08 -15.94 28.14
CA ASP A 224 20.82 -14.49 28.13
C ASP A 224 21.83 -13.72 27.25
N THR A 225 22.81 -14.40 26.63
CA THR A 225 23.81 -13.77 25.77
C THR A 225 23.33 -13.58 24.33
N ASP A 226 23.87 -12.58 23.63
CA ASP A 226 23.65 -12.40 22.19
C ASP A 226 24.32 -13.50 21.33
N GLU A 227 25.31 -14.22 21.87
CA GLU A 227 25.91 -15.37 21.19
C GLU A 227 24.90 -16.51 21.08
N PHE A 228 24.29 -16.91 22.20
CA PHE A 228 23.19 -17.86 22.20
C PHE A 228 22.01 -17.29 21.41
N GLY A 229 21.72 -16.01 21.67
CA GLY A 229 21.01 -15.07 20.81
C GLY A 229 20.88 -15.43 19.33
N SER A 230 22.04 -15.24 18.73
CA SER A 230 22.31 -15.30 17.30
C SER A 230 22.35 -16.72 16.77
N MET A 231 22.47 -17.71 17.64
CA MET A 231 22.39 -19.14 17.31
C MET A 231 20.96 -19.67 17.42
N ASN A 232 20.22 -19.30 18.47
CA ASN A 232 18.95 -19.92 18.85
C ASN A 232 17.88 -19.76 17.77
N TRP A 233 17.82 -18.61 17.08
CA TRP A 233 16.83 -18.44 16.01
C TRP A 233 16.97 -19.49 14.91
N TRP A 234 18.22 -19.86 14.56
CA TRP A 234 18.52 -20.88 13.57
C TRP A 234 18.35 -22.29 14.13
N MET A 235 18.66 -22.50 15.42
CA MET A 235 18.39 -23.75 16.12
C MET A 235 16.90 -24.11 16.06
N GLU A 236 16.03 -23.20 16.47
CA GLU A 236 14.59 -23.43 16.48
C GLU A 236 14.03 -23.56 15.06
N ALA A 237 14.42 -22.67 14.14
CA ALA A 237 13.97 -22.73 12.75
C ALA A 237 14.37 -24.05 12.05
N THR A 238 15.57 -24.56 12.29
CA THR A 238 16.01 -25.83 11.69
C THR A 238 15.51 -27.05 12.43
N ALA A 239 15.17 -26.97 13.72
CA ALA A 239 14.48 -28.02 14.46
C ALA A 239 13.03 -28.20 14.00
N GLU A 240 12.33 -27.10 13.73
CA GLU A 240 11.00 -27.13 13.11
C GLU A 240 11.04 -27.71 11.69
N TRP A 241 11.99 -27.25 10.87
CA TRP A 241 12.23 -27.82 9.55
C TRP A 241 12.54 -29.32 9.61
N ALA A 242 13.40 -29.74 10.54
CA ALA A 242 13.79 -31.14 10.68
C ALA A 242 12.60 -32.01 11.12
N THR A 243 11.79 -31.53 12.07
CA THR A 243 10.55 -32.17 12.51
C THR A 243 9.63 -32.42 11.32
N HIS A 244 9.41 -31.41 10.48
CA HIS A 244 8.65 -31.56 9.23
C HIS A 244 9.24 -32.61 8.29
N GLN A 245 10.57 -32.65 8.12
CA GLN A 245 11.23 -33.69 7.31
C GLN A 245 10.94 -35.11 7.83
N THR A 246 10.77 -35.31 9.14
CA THR A 246 10.41 -36.62 9.69
C THR A 246 9.01 -37.06 9.26
N TYR A 247 8.05 -36.14 9.22
CA TYR A 247 6.68 -36.43 8.76
C TYR A 247 6.62 -36.68 7.26
N LEU A 248 7.35 -35.89 6.45
CA LEU A 248 7.41 -36.09 5.00
C LEU A 248 8.01 -37.44 4.60
N ARG A 249 9.01 -37.92 5.35
CA ARG A 249 9.73 -39.18 5.07
C ARG A 249 9.10 -40.39 5.74
N SER A 250 8.15 -40.21 6.66
CA SER A 250 7.41 -41.28 7.33
C SER A 250 5.91 -40.94 7.43
N PRO A 251 5.22 -40.70 6.30
CA PRO A 251 3.83 -40.21 6.31
C PRO A 251 2.82 -41.24 6.87
N SER A 252 3.20 -42.51 6.98
CA SER A 252 2.37 -43.59 7.50
C SER A 252 2.34 -43.68 9.03
N HIS A 253 3.21 -42.94 9.73
CA HIS A 253 3.29 -42.98 11.20
C HIS A 253 3.05 -41.57 11.78
N VAL A 254 1.77 -41.26 11.98
CA VAL A 254 1.28 -40.02 12.59
C VAL A 254 0.20 -40.40 13.62
N PRO A 255 0.60 -40.87 14.82
CA PRO A 255 -0.36 -41.34 15.83
C PRO A 255 -1.30 -40.22 16.32
N TYR A 256 -0.83 -38.96 16.25
CA TYR A 256 -1.61 -37.77 16.62
C TYR A 256 -1.63 -36.74 15.49
N PRO A 257 -2.65 -36.77 14.59
CA PRO A 257 -2.74 -35.83 13.48
C PRO A 257 -2.68 -34.36 13.89
N SER A 258 -3.28 -34.00 15.04
CA SER A 258 -3.22 -32.63 15.57
C SER A 258 -1.83 -32.20 16.05
N GLN A 259 -0.98 -33.14 16.46
CA GLN A 259 0.41 -32.84 16.85
C GLN A 259 1.31 -32.67 15.64
N ARG A 260 1.05 -33.40 14.55
CA ARG A 260 1.81 -33.27 13.30
C ARG A 260 1.82 -31.85 12.78
N ASP A 261 0.69 -31.15 12.83
CA ASP A 261 0.57 -29.78 12.31
C ASP A 261 1.21 -28.72 13.22
N MET A 262 1.67 -29.09 14.43
CA MET A 262 2.24 -28.15 15.40
C MET A 262 3.51 -27.45 14.91
N TYR A 263 4.29 -28.07 14.01
CA TYR A 263 5.50 -27.46 13.46
C TYR A 263 5.20 -26.16 12.70
N ALA A 264 4.02 -26.11 12.05
CA ALA A 264 3.55 -24.97 11.30
C ALA A 264 2.84 -23.94 12.19
N SER A 265 2.55 -24.25 13.45
CA SER A 265 1.71 -23.42 14.33
C SER A 265 2.26 -22.01 14.55
N LYS A 266 3.57 -21.79 14.30
CA LYS A 266 4.25 -20.51 14.51
C LYS A 266 4.55 -19.74 13.23
N VAL A 267 4.10 -20.21 12.05
CA VAL A 267 4.20 -19.45 10.78
C VAL A 267 3.63 -18.03 10.95
N GLY A 268 2.49 -17.93 11.64
CA GLY A 268 1.83 -16.69 12.00
C GLY A 268 2.74 -15.67 12.69
N ALA A 269 3.44 -16.08 13.74
CA ALA A 269 4.34 -15.22 14.51
C ALA A 269 5.53 -14.67 13.68
N PHE A 270 5.90 -15.35 12.60
CA PHE A 270 6.93 -14.87 11.69
C PHE A 270 6.35 -13.89 10.64
N LEU A 271 5.26 -14.28 9.98
CA LEU A 271 4.67 -13.56 8.84
C LEU A 271 3.70 -12.42 9.22
N SER A 272 3.25 -12.34 10.48
CA SER A 272 2.53 -11.16 11.01
C SER A 272 3.45 -9.97 11.29
N LYS A 273 4.77 -10.20 11.35
CA LYS A 273 5.79 -9.15 11.53
C LYS A 273 6.93 -9.32 10.52
N PRO A 274 6.64 -9.28 9.20
CA PRO A 274 7.63 -9.60 8.18
C PRO A 274 8.76 -8.56 8.11
N MET A 275 8.53 -7.35 8.63
CA MET A 275 9.48 -6.22 8.57
C MET A 275 10.62 -6.30 9.60
N LEU A 276 10.47 -7.15 10.62
CA LEU A 276 11.48 -7.38 11.64
C LEU A 276 12.68 -8.14 11.08
N ALA A 277 13.81 -8.08 11.80
CA ALA A 277 15.02 -8.75 11.36
C ALA A 277 14.79 -10.26 11.16
N LEU A 278 15.42 -10.83 10.14
CA LEU A 278 15.31 -12.25 9.80
C LEU A 278 15.78 -13.14 10.95
N ASN A 279 16.90 -12.76 11.57
CA ASN A 279 17.49 -13.43 12.73
C ASN A 279 17.00 -12.84 14.07
N ALA A 280 15.84 -12.18 14.10
CA ALA A 280 15.25 -11.72 15.35
C ALA A 280 14.84 -12.93 16.21
N TRP A 281 15.29 -12.94 17.47
CA TRP A 281 14.85 -13.89 18.47
C TRP A 281 14.27 -13.17 19.68
N ASP A 282 13.07 -13.55 20.10
CA ASP A 282 12.32 -12.85 21.15
C ASP A 282 12.55 -13.41 22.56
N GLY A 283 13.53 -14.30 22.72
CA GLY A 283 13.86 -14.99 23.96
C GLY A 283 13.36 -16.43 23.97
N LEU A 284 13.84 -17.22 24.92
CA LEU A 284 13.57 -18.66 24.99
C LEU A 284 12.05 -18.97 24.96
N GLY A 285 11.67 -19.94 24.13
CA GLY A 285 10.29 -20.39 23.98
C GLY A 285 9.34 -19.39 23.33
N LYS A 286 9.82 -18.24 22.82
CA LYS A 286 8.96 -17.28 22.10
C LYS A 286 8.65 -17.73 20.67
N PRO A 287 7.49 -17.39 20.07
CA PRO A 287 7.03 -18.09 18.88
C PRO A 287 7.76 -17.74 17.57
N ARG A 288 8.36 -16.55 17.44
CA ARG A 288 8.84 -16.05 16.14
C ARG A 288 9.91 -16.92 15.49
N GLN A 289 10.90 -17.39 16.26
CA GLN A 289 12.01 -18.15 15.71
C GLN A 289 11.63 -19.55 15.22
N TYR A 290 10.55 -20.12 15.73
CA TYR A 290 9.99 -21.37 15.24
C TYR A 290 9.42 -21.17 13.83
N GLY A 291 8.60 -20.14 13.62
CA GLY A 291 8.04 -19.78 12.31
C GLY A 291 9.06 -19.38 11.24
N ALA A 292 10.30 -19.09 11.64
CA ALA A 292 11.38 -18.80 10.70
C ALA A 292 11.85 -20.05 9.91
N PHE A 293 11.34 -21.25 10.20
CA PHE A 293 11.62 -22.49 9.46
C PHE A 293 11.34 -22.39 7.95
N LEU A 294 10.48 -21.45 7.54
CA LEU A 294 10.22 -21.16 6.13
C LEU A 294 11.52 -20.84 5.37
N LEU A 295 12.51 -20.20 6.02
CA LEU A 295 13.80 -19.91 5.38
C LEU A 295 14.65 -21.17 5.12
N PRO A 296 14.99 -22.04 6.12
CA PRO A 296 15.72 -23.26 5.84
C PRO A 296 14.96 -24.18 4.88
N LEU A 297 13.62 -24.23 4.93
CA LEU A 297 12.82 -24.96 3.97
C LEU A 297 13.02 -24.41 2.55
N TYR A 298 12.78 -23.11 2.36
CA TYR A 298 12.94 -22.44 1.08
C TYR A 298 14.35 -22.62 0.51
N LEU A 299 15.39 -22.40 1.32
CA LEU A 299 16.78 -22.54 0.88
C LEU A 299 17.16 -24.00 0.58
N THR A 300 16.63 -24.97 1.34
CA THR A 300 16.78 -26.40 1.00
C THR A 300 16.18 -26.69 -0.37
N GLU A 301 15.03 -26.08 -0.68
CA GLU A 301 14.44 -26.24 -2.00
C GLU A 301 15.28 -25.62 -3.12
N GLN A 302 15.86 -24.44 -2.88
CA GLN A 302 16.64 -23.73 -3.91
C GLN A 302 18.06 -24.27 -4.11
N ILE A 303 18.70 -24.76 -3.05
CA ILE A 303 20.10 -25.18 -3.04
C ILE A 303 20.22 -26.70 -3.19
N GLY A 304 19.49 -27.45 -2.38
CA GLY A 304 19.57 -28.91 -2.33
C GLY A 304 19.34 -29.48 -0.93
N PRO A 305 19.13 -30.81 -0.84
CA PRO A 305 18.72 -31.48 0.40
C PRO A 305 19.76 -31.39 1.53
N ASP A 306 21.03 -31.19 1.20
CA ASP A 306 22.14 -31.10 2.16
C ASP A 306 22.35 -29.68 2.73
N PHE A 307 21.56 -28.69 2.31
CA PHE A 307 21.78 -27.29 2.65
C PHE A 307 21.85 -27.06 4.17
N VAL A 308 20.83 -27.48 4.91
CA VAL A 308 20.77 -27.28 6.37
C VAL A 308 21.95 -27.99 7.05
N ARG A 309 22.25 -29.23 6.67
CA ARG A 309 23.43 -29.96 7.18
C ARG A 309 24.73 -29.20 6.94
N SER A 310 24.92 -28.70 5.73
CA SER A 310 26.12 -27.93 5.35
C SER A 310 26.28 -26.67 6.21
N THR A 311 25.18 -25.98 6.56
CA THR A 311 25.26 -24.83 7.49
C THR A 311 25.78 -25.24 8.87
N TRP A 312 25.31 -26.37 9.42
CA TRP A 312 25.78 -26.89 10.71
C TRP A 312 27.24 -27.36 10.65
N GLU A 313 27.67 -27.97 9.54
CA GLU A 313 29.08 -28.34 9.31
C GLU A 313 30.00 -27.12 9.25
N HIS A 314 29.55 -26.01 8.65
CA HIS A 314 30.26 -24.73 8.67
C HIS A 314 30.33 -24.12 10.08
N ILE A 315 29.25 -24.17 10.86
CA ILE A 315 29.25 -23.73 12.27
C ILE A 315 30.30 -24.52 13.06
N ARG A 316 30.38 -25.84 12.86
CA ARG A 316 31.35 -26.72 13.53
C ARG A 316 32.80 -26.43 13.14
N SER A 317 33.06 -26.32 11.84
CA SER A 317 34.42 -26.25 11.28
C SER A 317 35.05 -24.86 11.34
N ALA A 318 34.24 -23.81 11.25
CA ALA A 318 34.71 -22.43 11.13
C ALA A 318 34.24 -21.50 12.25
N GLU A 319 33.63 -22.03 13.32
CA GLU A 319 33.06 -21.26 14.45
C GLU A 319 32.16 -20.11 14.00
N SER A 320 31.44 -20.36 12.90
CA SER A 320 30.68 -19.35 12.19
C SER A 320 29.33 -19.09 12.87
N SER A 321 28.87 -17.84 12.84
CA SER A 321 27.47 -17.51 13.13
C SER A 321 26.55 -18.11 12.06
N PRO A 322 25.26 -18.36 12.36
CA PRO A 322 24.33 -18.94 11.37
C PRO A 322 24.28 -18.17 10.05
N ILE A 323 24.28 -16.84 10.08
CA ILE A 323 24.27 -16.01 8.87
C ILE A 323 25.54 -16.22 8.03
N THR A 324 26.69 -16.37 8.68
CA THR A 324 27.96 -16.66 7.99
C THR A 324 27.95 -18.04 7.37
N ALA A 325 27.44 -19.03 8.11
CA ALA A 325 27.30 -20.40 7.63
C ALA A 325 26.30 -20.52 6.48
N ILE A 326 25.16 -19.82 6.53
CA ILE A 326 24.18 -19.75 5.44
C ILE A 326 24.87 -19.27 4.17
N ARG A 327 25.61 -18.15 4.23
CA ARG A 327 26.34 -17.60 3.06
C ARG A 327 27.33 -18.59 2.47
N ALA A 328 28.05 -19.33 3.32
CA ALA A 328 29.01 -20.33 2.88
C ALA A 328 28.34 -21.53 2.18
N SER A 329 27.12 -21.89 2.60
CA SER A 329 26.37 -23.05 2.09
C SER A 329 25.54 -22.80 0.82
N LEU A 330 25.60 -21.62 0.19
CA LEU A 330 24.75 -21.29 -0.96
C LEU A 330 25.23 -21.87 -2.30
N GLY A 331 26.37 -22.56 -2.34
CA GLY A 331 26.89 -23.16 -3.57
C GLY A 331 27.12 -22.13 -4.70
N GLY A 332 27.54 -20.90 -4.35
CA GLY A 332 27.78 -19.82 -5.30
C GLY A 332 26.55 -18.98 -5.67
N ARG A 333 25.34 -19.27 -5.14
CA ARG A 333 24.17 -18.41 -5.32
C ARG A 333 24.24 -17.17 -4.44
N ASP A 334 23.66 -16.07 -4.93
CA ASP A 334 23.58 -14.81 -4.19
C ASP A 334 22.43 -14.85 -3.16
N LEU A 335 22.79 -14.71 -1.88
CA LEU A 335 21.82 -14.63 -0.77
C LEU A 335 20.85 -13.46 -0.97
N ASN A 336 21.31 -12.34 -1.51
CA ASN A 336 20.50 -11.15 -1.67
C ASN A 336 19.33 -11.41 -2.65
N VAL A 337 19.60 -12.10 -3.75
CA VAL A 337 18.57 -12.53 -4.70
C VAL A 337 17.60 -13.48 -4.01
N LEU A 338 18.12 -14.48 -3.28
CA LEU A 338 17.31 -15.49 -2.59
C LEU A 338 16.41 -14.89 -1.49
N LEU A 339 16.86 -13.86 -0.78
CA LEU A 339 16.05 -13.17 0.22
C LEU A 339 14.87 -12.43 -0.41
N HIS A 340 15.06 -11.79 -1.56
CA HIS A 340 13.96 -11.10 -2.22
C HIS A 340 12.96 -12.08 -2.84
N THR A 341 13.44 -13.18 -3.43
CA THR A 341 12.56 -14.22 -3.96
C THR A 341 11.87 -15.00 -2.84
N PHE A 342 12.50 -15.17 -1.68
CA PHE A 342 11.87 -15.67 -0.45
C PHE A 342 10.74 -14.74 0.04
N ALA A 343 10.93 -13.42 0.01
CA ALA A 343 9.87 -12.47 0.34
C ALA A 343 8.68 -12.59 -0.62
N ILE A 344 8.93 -12.76 -1.92
CA ILE A 344 7.88 -13.00 -2.91
C ILE A 344 7.19 -14.36 -2.67
N ALA A 345 7.95 -15.41 -2.36
CA ALA A 345 7.40 -16.72 -2.02
C ALA A 345 6.51 -16.66 -0.77
N ASN A 346 6.92 -15.92 0.27
CA ASN A 346 6.12 -15.65 1.45
C ASN A 346 4.86 -14.86 1.14
N TYR A 347 4.93 -13.83 0.29
CA TYR A 347 3.74 -13.06 -0.08
C TYR A 347 2.71 -13.92 -0.81
N ARG A 348 3.19 -14.82 -1.68
CA ARG A 348 2.36 -15.74 -2.43
C ARG A 348 1.80 -16.82 -1.48
N LEU A 349 2.66 -17.62 -0.84
CA LEU A 349 2.29 -18.91 -0.25
C LEU A 349 1.55 -19.76 -1.30
N ALA A 350 2.24 -20.05 -2.39
CA ALA A 350 1.78 -20.95 -3.44
C ALA A 350 2.90 -21.84 -3.98
N ALA A 351 2.47 -22.92 -4.64
CA ALA A 351 3.33 -23.77 -5.43
C ALA A 351 4.12 -22.96 -6.49
N PRO A 352 5.36 -23.37 -6.83
CA PRO A 352 6.09 -22.77 -7.91
C PRO A 352 5.34 -22.93 -9.24
N GLN A 353 5.57 -21.97 -10.12
CA GLN A 353 5.08 -22.00 -11.49
C GLN A 353 6.28 -22.10 -12.43
N TYR A 354 6.07 -22.66 -13.63
CA TYR A 354 7.12 -22.83 -14.62
C TYR A 354 7.90 -21.53 -14.86
N GLY A 355 9.23 -21.60 -14.76
CA GLY A 355 10.16 -20.49 -14.92
C GLY A 355 10.33 -19.61 -13.68
N LEU A 356 9.63 -19.93 -12.58
CA LEU A 356 9.54 -19.14 -11.34
C LEU A 356 9.64 -19.99 -10.09
N GLU A 357 10.40 -21.07 -10.21
CA GLU A 357 10.62 -22.05 -9.16
C GLU A 357 11.24 -21.43 -7.90
N ALA A 358 11.98 -20.33 -8.05
CA ALA A 358 12.54 -19.58 -6.95
C ALA A 358 11.53 -18.71 -6.19
N MET A 359 10.31 -18.50 -6.70
CA MET A 359 9.35 -17.56 -6.11
C MET A 359 8.13 -18.26 -5.48
N GLY A 360 8.18 -19.57 -5.27
CA GLY A 360 7.13 -20.35 -4.62
C GLY A 360 7.71 -21.47 -3.75
N TYR A 361 6.84 -22.29 -3.17
CA TYR A 361 7.19 -23.40 -2.29
C TYR A 361 6.79 -24.73 -2.91
N ARG A 362 7.70 -25.70 -2.98
CA ARG A 362 7.38 -27.06 -3.48
C ARG A 362 6.69 -27.93 -2.45
N ASP A 363 6.74 -27.52 -1.19
CA ASP A 363 6.17 -28.24 -0.07
C ASP A 363 4.64 -28.46 -0.19
N PRO A 364 4.12 -29.66 0.13
CA PRO A 364 2.68 -29.93 0.12
C PRO A 364 1.90 -29.17 1.21
N ASP A 365 2.54 -28.69 2.27
CA ASP A 365 1.87 -28.07 3.42
C ASP A 365 1.60 -26.57 3.29
N VAL A 366 1.83 -25.98 2.12
CA VAL A 366 1.54 -24.56 1.88
C VAL A 366 0.10 -24.18 2.28
N ALA A 367 -0.87 -25.09 2.08
CA ALA A 367 -2.26 -24.88 2.49
C ALA A 367 -2.43 -24.84 4.02
N LEU A 368 -1.69 -25.68 4.76
CA LEU A 368 -1.64 -25.65 6.22
C LEU A 368 -1.04 -24.33 6.72
N TRP A 369 0.04 -23.86 6.13
CA TRP A 369 0.65 -22.59 6.55
C TRP A 369 -0.32 -21.41 6.35
N ARG A 370 -1.09 -21.41 5.26
CA ARG A 370 -2.15 -20.41 5.04
C ARG A 370 -3.27 -20.49 6.06
N SER A 371 -3.68 -21.68 6.50
CA SER A 371 -4.72 -21.81 7.54
C SER A 371 -4.22 -21.31 8.90
N THR A 372 -2.95 -21.59 9.24
CA THR A 372 -2.34 -21.06 10.48
C THR A 372 -2.17 -19.55 10.46
N LEU A 373 -1.96 -18.96 9.28
CA LEU A 373 -1.85 -17.53 9.12
C LEU A 373 -3.22 -16.84 9.24
N ALA A 374 -4.30 -17.48 8.78
CA ALA A 374 -5.64 -16.87 8.75
C ALA A 374 -6.20 -16.40 10.10
N VAL A 375 -5.63 -16.86 11.21
CA VAL A 375 -6.05 -16.52 12.57
C VAL A 375 -5.22 -15.40 13.22
N GLU A 376 -4.23 -14.84 12.50
CA GLU A 376 -3.31 -13.83 13.02
C GLU A 376 -3.64 -12.43 12.52
N ASP A 377 -3.56 -11.45 13.43
CA ASP A 377 -3.91 -10.06 13.15
C ASP A 377 -3.09 -9.47 12.00
N GLY A 378 -3.79 -8.85 11.04
CA GLY A 378 -3.22 -8.16 9.89
C GLY A 378 -2.81 -9.11 8.75
N THR A 379 -3.06 -10.41 8.90
CA THR A 379 -2.72 -11.44 7.91
C THR A 379 -3.93 -12.14 7.33
N GLU A 380 -5.12 -11.77 7.81
CA GLU A 380 -6.41 -12.26 7.36
C GLU A 380 -6.56 -12.20 5.83
N GLY A 381 -7.39 -13.12 5.34
CA GLY A 381 -7.63 -13.30 3.91
C GLY A 381 -8.22 -12.06 3.25
N ASP A 382 -8.02 -11.97 1.94
CA ASP A 382 -8.51 -10.88 1.11
C ASP A 382 -9.04 -11.38 -0.24
N SER A 383 -9.00 -10.49 -1.24
CA SER A 383 -9.30 -10.78 -2.63
C SER A 383 -8.38 -11.83 -3.28
N LEU A 384 -7.68 -12.70 -2.56
CA LEU A 384 -7.09 -13.95 -3.06
C LEU A 384 -7.70 -15.21 -2.43
N GLY A 385 -8.71 -15.07 -1.57
CA GLY A 385 -9.41 -16.20 -0.97
C GLY A 385 -8.60 -16.97 0.09
N GLY A 386 -7.54 -16.38 0.66
CA GLY A 386 -6.80 -16.97 1.78
C GLY A 386 -5.79 -16.02 2.42
N ALA A 387 -5.26 -16.39 3.58
CA ALA A 387 -4.35 -15.57 4.37
C ALA A 387 -2.98 -15.37 3.72
N ARG A 388 -2.37 -14.21 4.02
CA ARG A 388 -1.09 -13.75 3.45
C ARG A 388 -0.31 -12.95 4.49
N PRO A 389 1.02 -12.80 4.37
CA PRO A 389 1.79 -12.01 5.33
C PRO A 389 1.20 -10.62 5.56
N MET A 390 1.50 -10.05 6.73
CA MET A 390 1.00 -8.72 7.09
C MET A 390 1.41 -7.70 6.03
N ARG A 391 0.41 -6.96 5.52
CA ARG A 391 0.57 -6.00 4.42
C ARG A 391 -0.29 -4.77 4.68
N ARG A 392 0.06 -3.67 4.00
CA ARG A 392 -0.84 -2.51 3.88
C ARG A 392 -1.68 -2.66 2.63
N SER A 393 -2.88 -2.11 2.63
CA SER A 393 -3.76 -2.04 1.46
C SER A 393 -4.27 -0.62 1.30
N GLU A 394 -4.14 -0.09 0.09
CA GLU A 394 -4.48 1.30 -0.24
C GLU A 394 -5.24 1.35 -1.56
N ALA A 395 -6.26 2.22 -1.65
CA ALA A 395 -6.95 2.49 -2.90
C ALA A 395 -6.19 3.57 -3.68
N ALA A 396 -5.54 3.18 -4.79
CA ALA A 396 -4.83 4.10 -5.66
C ALA A 396 -5.81 4.68 -6.70
N PHE A 397 -6.68 5.58 -6.27
CA PHE A 397 -7.63 6.31 -7.13
C PHE A 397 -6.90 7.15 -8.20
N VAL A 398 -7.62 7.58 -9.25
CA VAL A 398 -7.04 8.44 -10.30
C VAL A 398 -6.84 9.84 -9.74
N GLY A 399 -5.59 10.26 -9.58
CA GLY A 399 -5.19 11.44 -8.82
C GLY A 399 -4.45 11.13 -7.53
N TYR A 400 -4.30 9.84 -7.17
CA TYR A 400 -3.52 9.43 -6.01
C TYR A 400 -2.07 9.91 -6.18
N ASN A 401 -1.54 10.57 -5.16
CA ASN A 401 -0.16 11.05 -5.09
C ASN A 401 0.24 11.08 -3.62
N GLN A 402 0.92 10.03 -3.17
CA GLN A 402 1.30 9.87 -1.78
C GLN A 402 2.73 9.40 -1.65
N VAL A 403 3.27 9.64 -0.47
CA VAL A 403 4.59 9.18 -0.07
C VAL A 403 4.43 8.15 1.04
N ALA A 404 4.80 6.90 0.75
CA ALA A 404 4.73 5.79 1.69
C ALA A 404 6.11 5.54 2.33
N SER A 405 6.12 5.29 3.64
CA SER A 405 7.29 4.81 4.38
C SER A 405 6.93 3.65 5.30
N GLY A 406 7.93 2.87 5.69
CA GLY A 406 7.76 1.80 6.68
C GLY A 406 9.10 1.28 7.19
N LEU A 407 9.11 0.91 8.47
CA LEU A 407 10.27 0.32 9.13
C LEU A 407 10.72 -0.96 8.41
N LEU A 408 12.03 -1.12 8.22
CA LEU A 408 12.62 -2.31 7.61
C LEU A 408 13.97 -2.65 8.27
N SER A 409 14.03 -3.85 8.85
CA SER A 409 15.22 -4.38 9.54
C SER A 409 15.98 -5.38 8.65
N PRO A 410 17.26 -5.71 8.93
CA PRO A 410 18.08 -6.68 8.21
C PRO A 410 17.36 -7.99 7.87
N GLY A 411 17.19 -8.28 6.58
CA GLY A 411 16.49 -9.48 6.09
C GLY A 411 14.97 -9.43 6.19
N GLY A 412 14.41 -8.36 6.76
CA GLY A 412 12.97 -8.11 6.84
C GLY A 412 12.39 -7.67 5.49
N SER A 413 11.08 -7.88 5.34
CA SER A 413 10.30 -7.51 4.17
C SER A 413 9.01 -6.76 4.51
N SER A 414 8.52 -5.93 3.60
CA SER A 414 7.22 -5.27 3.74
C SER A 414 6.45 -5.28 2.43
N TYR A 415 5.12 -5.31 2.55
CA TYR A 415 4.18 -5.48 1.45
C TYR A 415 3.14 -4.36 1.45
N THR A 416 2.81 -3.82 0.28
CA THR A 416 1.75 -2.82 0.13
C THR A 416 0.96 -3.10 -1.14
N ASP A 417 -0.34 -3.31 -1.01
CA ASP A 417 -1.27 -3.55 -2.11
C ASP A 417 -1.97 -2.26 -2.51
N PHE A 418 -1.73 -1.81 -3.73
CA PHE A 418 -2.46 -0.71 -4.35
C PHE A 418 -3.58 -1.29 -5.21
N THR A 419 -4.82 -0.96 -4.87
CA THR A 419 -6.01 -1.42 -5.60
C THR A 419 -6.55 -0.33 -6.50
N ALA A 420 -6.91 -0.70 -7.74
CA ALA A 420 -7.54 0.22 -8.67
C ALA A 420 -9.02 0.38 -8.34
N GLU A 421 -9.53 1.61 -8.45
CA GLU A 421 -10.92 1.95 -8.15
C GLU A 421 -11.87 1.47 -9.26
N GLN A 422 -13.02 0.90 -8.88
CA GLN A 422 -14.04 0.46 -9.83
C GLN A 422 -14.66 1.65 -10.56
N GLY A 423 -14.73 1.56 -11.90
CA GLY A 423 -15.32 2.60 -12.75
C GLY A 423 -14.42 3.82 -13.00
N ALA A 424 -13.22 3.88 -12.41
CA ALA A 424 -12.25 4.93 -12.71
C ALA A 424 -11.64 4.76 -14.11
N ALA A 425 -11.16 5.86 -14.69
CA ALA A 425 -10.48 5.81 -15.97
C ALA A 425 -9.17 5.00 -15.90
N PRO A 426 -8.79 4.30 -16.98
CA PRO A 426 -7.48 3.65 -17.03
C PRO A 426 -6.35 4.65 -16.90
N ALA A 427 -5.49 4.45 -15.91
CA ALA A 427 -4.41 5.34 -15.56
C ALA A 427 -3.06 4.64 -15.59
N THR A 428 -1.98 5.37 -15.29
CA THR A 428 -0.65 4.80 -15.09
C THR A 428 -0.27 4.96 -13.63
N LEU A 429 -0.17 3.83 -12.92
CA LEU A 429 0.35 3.79 -11.56
C LEU A 429 1.87 3.75 -11.63
N THR A 430 2.51 4.79 -11.12
CA THR A 430 3.96 4.90 -11.02
C THR A 430 4.37 4.74 -9.56
N ILE A 431 5.34 3.87 -9.31
CA ILE A 431 5.92 3.63 -7.98
C ILE A 431 7.41 3.91 -8.09
N LYS A 432 7.94 4.79 -7.24
CA LYS A 432 9.34 5.21 -7.27
C LYS A 432 9.96 5.16 -5.89
N GLY A 433 11.08 4.45 -5.76
CA GLY A 433 11.84 4.37 -4.52
C GLY A 433 12.94 5.43 -4.46
N PHE A 434 13.08 6.12 -3.32
CA PHE A 434 14.12 7.13 -3.13
C PHE A 434 14.97 6.85 -1.90
N SER A 435 16.28 7.04 -2.02
CA SER A 435 17.20 7.00 -0.87
C SER A 435 17.12 8.27 -0.04
N VAL A 436 17.39 9.42 -0.68
CA VAL A 436 17.29 10.83 -0.22
C VAL A 436 17.28 11.79 -1.43
N LEU A 437 17.89 11.41 -2.57
CA LEU A 437 17.92 12.17 -3.83
C LEU A 437 17.24 11.39 -4.98
N PRO A 438 16.64 12.07 -5.98
CA PRO A 438 16.07 11.42 -7.17
C PRO A 438 17.07 10.53 -7.92
N GLY A 439 16.67 9.30 -8.25
CA GLY A 439 17.42 8.40 -9.14
C GLY A 439 18.50 7.52 -8.48
N GLN A 440 18.68 7.58 -7.16
CA GLN A 440 19.59 6.67 -6.44
C GLN A 440 18.82 5.52 -5.77
N PRO A 441 19.24 4.25 -5.93
CA PRO A 441 18.57 3.13 -5.28
C PRO A 441 18.59 3.31 -3.76
N VAL A 442 17.50 2.90 -3.10
CA VAL A 442 17.44 2.82 -1.64
C VAL A 442 18.56 1.89 -1.18
N PRO A 443 19.59 2.37 -0.45
CA PRO A 443 20.75 1.55 -0.14
C PRO A 443 20.32 0.28 0.56
N ARG A 444 20.80 -0.86 0.05
CA ARG A 444 20.62 -2.20 0.65
C ARG A 444 19.17 -2.72 0.64
N VAL A 445 18.26 -2.09 -0.10
CA VAL A 445 16.88 -2.56 -0.29
C VAL A 445 16.65 -2.91 -1.75
N THR A 446 16.18 -4.13 -1.99
CA THR A 446 15.63 -4.54 -3.28
C THR A 446 14.12 -4.54 -3.20
N TRP A 447 13.46 -4.12 -4.28
CA TRP A 447 12.01 -4.12 -4.35
C TRP A 447 11.54 -4.45 -5.77
N SER A 448 10.31 -4.97 -5.84
CA SER A 448 9.60 -5.30 -7.07
C SER A 448 8.11 -5.01 -6.90
N VAL A 449 7.39 -4.88 -7.99
CA VAL A 449 5.92 -4.77 -7.99
C VAL A 449 5.31 -5.99 -8.65
N LEU A 450 4.37 -6.66 -7.98
CA LEU A 450 3.58 -7.76 -8.56
C LEU A 450 2.24 -7.22 -9.01
N VAL A 451 1.88 -7.45 -10.27
CA VAL A 451 0.57 -7.04 -10.82
C VAL A 451 -0.33 -8.27 -10.97
N TRP A 452 -1.55 -8.18 -10.46
CA TRP A 452 -2.53 -9.28 -10.46
C TRP A 452 -3.97 -8.74 -10.40
N ALA A 453 -4.98 -9.60 -10.46
CA ALA A 453 -6.40 -9.22 -10.36
C ALA A 453 -7.06 -9.75 -9.10
N GLN A 454 -8.02 -9.01 -8.54
CA GLN A 454 -8.85 -9.51 -7.43
C GLN A 454 -9.51 -10.87 -7.74
N ALA A 455 -9.73 -11.68 -6.71
CA ALA A 455 -10.27 -13.03 -6.78
C ALA A 455 -11.65 -13.05 -7.44
N GLY A 456 -11.86 -14.04 -8.31
CA GLY A 456 -13.06 -14.15 -9.12
C GLY A 456 -13.20 -13.06 -10.20
N LYS A 457 -12.15 -12.25 -10.45
CA LYS A 457 -12.14 -11.16 -11.44
C LYS A 457 -10.99 -11.25 -12.45
N GLY A 458 -10.24 -12.35 -12.49
CA GLY A 458 -9.11 -12.48 -13.39
C GLY A 458 -9.49 -12.91 -14.80
N SER A 459 -8.50 -12.89 -15.67
CA SER A 459 -8.61 -13.24 -17.09
C SER A 459 -7.32 -13.88 -17.59
N GLY A 460 -7.32 -14.41 -18.82
CA GLY A 460 -6.10 -14.98 -19.43
C GLY A 460 -4.94 -13.98 -19.55
N THR A 461 -5.23 -12.68 -19.55
CA THR A 461 -4.25 -11.58 -19.65
C THR A 461 -3.99 -10.86 -18.31
N MET A 462 -4.69 -11.23 -17.24
CA MET A 462 -4.50 -10.68 -15.90
C MET A 462 -4.86 -11.74 -14.87
N PRO A 463 -3.87 -12.47 -14.32
CA PRO A 463 -4.14 -13.61 -13.46
C PRO A 463 -4.74 -13.16 -12.13
N GLU A 464 -5.66 -13.96 -11.58
CA GLU A 464 -6.23 -13.74 -10.25
C GLU A 464 -5.21 -13.85 -9.14
N TYR A 465 -4.03 -14.42 -9.43
CA TYR A 465 -3.01 -14.67 -8.44
C TYR A 465 -1.68 -14.09 -8.92
N PRO A 466 -0.84 -13.51 -8.04
CA PRO A 466 0.47 -12.99 -8.45
C PRO A 466 1.31 -14.06 -9.14
N THR A 467 1.58 -13.84 -10.43
CA THR A 467 2.52 -14.66 -11.23
C THR A 467 3.67 -13.78 -11.69
N ALA A 468 4.85 -14.36 -11.91
CA ALA A 468 6.00 -13.49 -12.18
C ALA A 468 6.13 -13.01 -13.62
N GLN A 469 5.27 -13.45 -14.55
CA GLN A 469 5.10 -12.69 -15.80
C GLN A 469 4.71 -11.22 -15.51
N TYR A 470 4.14 -10.96 -14.34
CA TYR A 470 3.69 -9.66 -13.89
C TYR A 470 4.50 -9.12 -12.70
N VAL A 471 5.66 -9.72 -12.38
CA VAL A 471 6.66 -9.09 -11.54
C VAL A 471 7.39 -8.03 -12.37
N ARG A 472 7.51 -6.83 -11.82
CA ARG A 472 8.18 -5.69 -12.42
C ARG A 472 9.28 -5.23 -11.48
N ALA A 473 10.52 -5.31 -11.95
CA ALA A 473 11.67 -4.71 -11.26
C ALA A 473 11.76 -3.22 -11.63
N PRO A 474 12.31 -2.37 -10.74
CA PRO A 474 12.55 -0.97 -11.05
C PRO A 474 13.47 -0.80 -12.26
N SER A 475 13.19 0.22 -13.06
CA SER A 475 14.06 0.69 -14.13
C SER A 475 15.39 1.25 -13.57
N SER A 476 16.30 1.65 -14.46
CA SER A 476 17.51 2.37 -14.10
C SER A 476 17.25 3.71 -13.40
N THR A 477 16.07 4.31 -13.58
CA THR A 477 15.64 5.55 -12.92
C THR A 477 15.01 5.30 -11.54
N GLY A 478 14.91 4.03 -11.12
CA GLY A 478 14.37 3.64 -9.83
C GLY A 478 12.85 3.65 -9.76
N GLU A 479 12.16 3.47 -10.90
CA GLU A 479 10.69 3.50 -10.97
C GLU A 479 10.10 2.28 -11.67
N VAL A 480 8.87 1.94 -11.30
CA VAL A 480 8.02 0.95 -11.97
C VAL A 480 6.74 1.66 -12.41
N GLN A 481 6.41 1.55 -13.69
CA GLN A 481 5.15 2.04 -14.26
C GLN A 481 4.26 0.87 -14.61
N ILE A 482 3.01 0.94 -14.18
CA ILE A 482 1.96 -0.01 -14.51
C ILE A 482 0.95 0.74 -15.38
N GLU A 483 1.16 0.62 -16.68
CA GLU A 483 0.26 1.20 -17.67
C GLU A 483 -1.13 0.56 -17.58
N ASN A 484 -2.15 1.36 -17.89
CA ASN A 484 -3.53 0.90 -17.96
C ASN A 484 -4.02 0.25 -16.65
N PHE A 485 -3.50 0.74 -15.51
CA PHE A 485 -3.92 0.37 -14.18
C PHE A 485 -5.39 0.76 -13.97
N ARG A 486 -6.25 -0.23 -13.76
CA ARG A 486 -7.70 -0.10 -13.65
C ARG A 486 -8.31 -1.30 -12.93
N TYR A 487 -9.49 -1.14 -12.36
CA TYR A 487 -10.19 -2.25 -11.71
C TYR A 487 -10.32 -3.45 -12.67
N PRO A 488 -10.06 -4.70 -12.24
CA PRO A 488 -9.82 -5.17 -10.86
C PRO A 488 -8.33 -5.34 -10.49
N MET A 489 -7.42 -4.60 -11.13
CA MET A 489 -5.98 -4.76 -10.91
C MET A 489 -5.56 -4.39 -9.49
N VAL A 490 -4.59 -5.15 -8.99
CA VAL A 490 -3.85 -4.92 -7.76
C VAL A 490 -2.37 -4.87 -8.10
N ALA A 491 -1.67 -3.88 -7.57
CA ALA A 491 -0.23 -3.73 -7.68
C ALA A 491 0.41 -3.84 -6.30
N THR A 492 1.20 -4.88 -6.08
CA THR A 492 1.82 -5.15 -4.78
C THR A 492 3.28 -4.74 -4.79
N LEU A 493 3.61 -3.71 -4.05
CA LEU A 493 4.99 -3.33 -3.76
C LEU A 493 5.58 -4.27 -2.70
N VAL A 494 6.60 -5.04 -3.08
CA VAL A 494 7.38 -5.92 -2.18
C VAL A 494 8.75 -5.31 -1.98
N LYS A 495 9.12 -5.04 -0.73
CA LYS A 495 10.40 -4.44 -0.34
C LYS A 495 11.15 -5.40 0.58
N THR A 496 12.43 -5.62 0.33
CA THR A 496 13.29 -6.52 1.12
C THR A 496 14.63 -5.87 1.41
N ARG A 497 15.03 -5.86 2.68
CA ARG A 497 16.36 -5.39 3.09
C ARG A 497 17.37 -6.53 3.03
N LEU A 498 18.44 -6.34 2.28
CA LEU A 498 19.36 -7.43 1.88
C LEU A 498 20.57 -7.57 2.81
N ASP A 499 21.00 -6.49 3.47
CA ASP A 499 22.13 -6.58 4.40
C ASP A 499 21.71 -7.29 5.69
N LEU A 500 22.32 -8.45 5.96
CA LEU A 500 22.11 -9.21 7.19
C LEU A 500 23.21 -8.91 8.21
N ARG A 501 22.83 -8.76 9.48
CA ARG A 501 23.75 -8.72 10.63
C ARG A 501 23.95 -10.13 11.17
N THR A 502 25.17 -10.45 11.60
CA THR A 502 25.51 -11.76 12.19
C THR A 502 25.04 -11.89 13.64
N SER A 503 24.87 -10.76 14.33
CA SER A 503 24.34 -10.67 15.69
C SER A 503 22.84 -10.35 15.66
N THR A 504 22.05 -10.99 16.53
CA THR A 504 20.61 -10.72 16.69
C THR A 504 20.37 -9.35 17.33
N THR A 505 21.11 -8.99 18.37
CA THR A 505 21.03 -7.65 18.99
C THR A 505 21.37 -6.57 17.97
N ALA A 506 22.43 -6.74 17.18
CA ALA A 506 22.80 -5.79 16.13
C ALA A 506 21.70 -5.69 15.06
N ALA A 507 21.07 -6.81 14.68
CA ALA A 507 19.99 -6.81 13.69
C ALA A 507 18.74 -6.09 14.20
N LYS A 508 18.35 -6.32 15.46
CA LYS A 508 17.18 -5.68 16.09
C LYS A 508 17.34 -4.16 16.22
N ASN A 509 18.55 -3.70 16.47
CA ASN A 509 18.85 -2.28 16.65
C ASN A 509 19.16 -1.54 15.34
N ASP A 510 19.22 -2.25 14.22
CA ASP A 510 19.48 -1.68 12.90
C ASP A 510 18.18 -1.65 12.10
N SER A 511 17.46 -0.53 12.11
CA SER A 511 16.25 -0.37 11.31
C SER A 511 16.33 0.88 10.44
N THR A 512 15.72 0.81 9.27
CA THR A 512 15.64 1.91 8.30
C THR A 512 14.18 2.22 8.01
N ASN A 513 13.88 3.45 7.60
CA ASN A 513 12.53 3.83 7.18
C ASN A 513 12.55 4.37 5.74
N PRO A 514 12.77 3.50 4.74
CA PRO A 514 12.85 3.93 3.35
C PRO A 514 11.52 4.49 2.83
N ILE A 515 11.59 5.31 1.77
CA ILE A 515 10.49 6.12 1.26
C ILE A 515 10.21 5.79 -0.22
N TRP A 516 8.93 5.70 -0.58
CA TRP A 516 8.45 5.56 -1.96
C TRP A 516 7.41 6.62 -2.27
N SER A 517 7.50 7.26 -3.44
CA SER A 517 6.34 7.96 -3.99
C SER A 517 5.51 6.99 -4.82
N VAL A 518 4.20 7.16 -4.74
CA VAL A 518 3.24 6.41 -5.53
C VAL A 518 2.24 7.41 -6.09
N ASP A 519 2.11 7.43 -7.41
CA ASP A 519 1.25 8.34 -8.14
C ASP A 519 0.45 7.60 -9.22
N ASN A 520 -0.80 8.00 -9.42
CA ASN A 520 -1.69 7.36 -10.39
C ASN A 520 -2.45 8.40 -11.20
N TYR A 521 -2.06 8.60 -12.46
CA TYR A 521 -2.67 9.61 -13.33
C TYR A 521 -3.03 9.03 -14.69
N VAL A 522 -4.11 9.53 -15.29
CA VAL A 522 -4.40 9.23 -16.69
C VAL A 522 -3.38 9.98 -17.56
N PRO A 523 -2.61 9.29 -18.43
CA PRO A 523 -1.55 9.92 -19.19
C PRO A 523 -2.03 11.08 -20.07
N LEU A 524 -1.18 12.11 -20.22
CA LEU A 524 -1.40 13.17 -21.18
C LEU A 524 -1.18 12.66 -22.61
N LYS A 525 -2.15 12.91 -23.49
CA LYS A 525 -2.00 12.68 -24.93
C LYS A 525 -1.82 14.02 -25.64
N ARG A 526 -0.57 14.44 -25.76
CA ARG A 526 -0.17 15.70 -26.40
C ARG A 526 -0.34 15.61 -27.92
N ARG A 527 -0.77 16.71 -28.52
CA ARG A 527 -0.89 16.87 -29.97
C ARG A 527 0.35 17.52 -30.54
N THR A 528 0.68 17.15 -31.77
CA THR A 528 1.71 17.83 -32.55
C THR A 528 1.04 18.69 -33.62
N CYS A 529 1.40 19.96 -33.67
CA CYS A 529 0.96 20.91 -34.70
C CYS A 529 2.10 21.89 -35.03
N VAL A 530 1.98 22.62 -36.13
CA VAL A 530 2.85 23.78 -36.40
C VAL A 530 2.23 24.98 -35.71
N LEU A 531 2.68 25.26 -34.49
CA LEU A 531 2.16 26.37 -33.69
C LEU A 531 2.50 27.71 -34.34
N ARG A 532 1.48 28.55 -34.59
CA ARG A 532 1.65 29.86 -35.23
C ARG A 532 0.91 30.96 -34.46
N PRO A 533 1.54 32.12 -34.21
CA PRO A 533 0.81 33.28 -33.72
C PRO A 533 -0.23 33.72 -34.77
N PRO A 534 -1.43 34.14 -34.36
CA PRO A 534 -2.40 34.69 -35.29
C PRO A 534 -1.95 36.08 -35.77
N VAL A 535 -2.25 36.42 -37.01
CA VAL A 535 -2.14 37.81 -37.50
C VAL A 535 -3.52 38.44 -37.51
N ILE A 536 -3.73 39.43 -36.63
CA ILE A 536 -5.03 40.11 -36.49
C ILE A 536 -5.08 41.34 -37.40
N GLY A 537 -6.10 41.38 -38.27
CA GLY A 537 -6.42 42.53 -39.11
C GLY A 537 -7.17 43.62 -38.34
N PRO A 538 -7.41 44.79 -38.96
CA PRO A 538 -8.15 45.88 -38.34
C PRO A 538 -9.59 45.44 -37.98
N PRO A 539 -10.13 45.89 -36.84
CA PRO A 539 -11.49 45.55 -36.44
C PRO A 539 -12.52 46.31 -37.27
N GLN A 540 -13.53 45.59 -37.76
CA GLN A 540 -14.79 46.14 -38.23
C GLN A 540 -15.74 46.22 -37.04
N LEU A 541 -15.93 47.42 -36.51
CA LEU A 541 -16.88 47.68 -35.42
C LEU A 541 -18.33 47.54 -35.90
N ASP A 542 -19.23 47.47 -34.94
CA ASP A 542 -20.68 47.37 -35.15
C ASP A 542 -21.07 46.24 -36.11
N ALA A 543 -20.37 45.10 -35.98
CA ALA A 543 -20.65 43.94 -36.81
C ALA A 543 -22.03 43.35 -36.48
N ALA A 544 -22.72 42.83 -37.50
CA ALA A 544 -23.94 42.06 -37.26
C ALA A 544 -23.68 40.93 -36.25
N PRO A 545 -24.57 40.73 -35.25
CA PRO A 545 -25.97 41.19 -35.21
C PRO A 545 -26.26 42.46 -34.37
N VAL A 546 -25.30 43.36 -34.12
CA VAL A 546 -25.51 44.51 -33.21
C VAL A 546 -26.76 45.33 -33.53
N ASP A 547 -27.00 45.66 -34.81
CA ASP A 547 -28.15 46.46 -35.24
C ASP A 547 -29.46 45.71 -35.03
N THR A 548 -29.45 44.38 -35.17
CA THR A 548 -30.61 43.53 -34.91
C THR A 548 -31.00 43.58 -33.43
N PHE A 549 -30.03 43.50 -32.52
CA PHE A 549 -30.27 43.63 -31.09
C PHE A 549 -30.72 45.04 -30.70
N ASN A 550 -30.11 46.08 -31.28
CA ASN A 550 -30.49 47.47 -31.04
C ASN A 550 -31.93 47.76 -31.50
N ALA A 551 -32.30 47.30 -32.70
CA ALA A 551 -33.66 47.43 -33.22
C ALA A 551 -34.68 46.65 -32.37
N TYR A 552 -34.33 45.43 -31.94
CA TYR A 552 -35.20 44.63 -31.09
C TYR A 552 -35.45 45.28 -29.73
N ALA A 553 -34.41 45.81 -29.08
CA ALA A 553 -34.49 46.51 -27.80
C ALA A 553 -35.38 47.77 -27.87
N ALA A 554 -35.32 48.51 -28.99
CA ALA A 554 -36.12 49.71 -29.19
C ALA A 554 -37.61 49.41 -29.47
N ALA A 555 -37.92 48.26 -30.07
CA ALA A 555 -39.25 47.96 -30.60
C ALA A 555 -40.06 46.92 -29.81
N THR A 556 -39.46 46.18 -28.87
CA THR A 556 -40.09 45.03 -28.20
C THR A 556 -40.39 45.30 -26.73
N PRO A 557 -41.66 45.52 -26.34
CA PRO A 557 -42.00 45.94 -24.99
C PRO A 557 -41.73 44.92 -23.89
N ASP A 558 -41.67 43.64 -24.18
CA ASP A 558 -41.40 42.57 -23.21
C ASP A 558 -40.10 41.81 -23.53
N GLY A 559 -39.31 42.34 -24.45
CA GLY A 559 -38.08 41.72 -24.93
C GLY A 559 -36.84 42.17 -24.17
N TRP A 560 -35.74 41.48 -24.43
CA TRP A 560 -34.39 41.86 -24.08
C TRP A 560 -34.08 43.29 -24.54
N THR A 561 -33.50 44.08 -23.64
CA THR A 561 -33.00 45.44 -23.94
C THR A 561 -31.53 45.65 -23.58
N GLY A 562 -30.94 44.66 -22.90
CA GLY A 562 -29.55 44.62 -22.46
C GLY A 562 -29.31 43.37 -21.61
N GLY A 563 -28.08 42.85 -21.64
CA GLY A 563 -27.67 41.70 -20.84
C GLY A 563 -26.19 41.38 -21.04
N ASP A 564 -25.65 40.52 -20.19
CA ASP A 564 -24.23 40.17 -20.19
C ASP A 564 -23.96 38.66 -20.39
N SER A 565 -22.68 38.28 -20.30
CA SER A 565 -22.09 37.01 -20.76
C SER A 565 -22.12 36.84 -22.27
N THR A 566 -23.30 36.83 -22.92
CA THR A 566 -23.40 36.81 -24.41
C THR A 566 -22.71 35.59 -25.06
N TYR A 567 -22.98 34.37 -24.60
CA TYR A 567 -22.57 33.17 -25.33
C TYR A 567 -23.50 32.91 -26.53
N SER A 568 -23.04 32.12 -27.51
CA SER A 568 -23.87 31.76 -28.65
C SER A 568 -23.59 30.35 -29.17
N MET A 569 -24.60 29.79 -29.84
CA MET A 569 -24.49 28.48 -30.49
C MET A 569 -25.50 28.32 -31.63
N ARG A 570 -25.14 27.48 -32.60
CA ARG A 570 -26.01 27.14 -33.73
C ARG A 570 -27.00 26.06 -33.33
N MET A 571 -28.28 26.31 -33.54
CA MET A 571 -29.33 25.30 -33.40
C MET A 571 -29.38 24.39 -34.64
N PRO A 572 -29.85 23.14 -34.52
CA PRO A 572 -29.92 22.20 -35.66
C PRO A 572 -30.78 22.68 -36.83
N ASP A 573 -31.75 23.55 -36.57
CA ASP A 573 -32.63 24.14 -37.58
C ASP A 573 -32.07 25.40 -38.26
N GLY A 574 -30.85 25.80 -37.91
CA GLY A 574 -30.19 26.97 -38.48
C GLY A 574 -30.45 28.29 -37.76
N ARG A 575 -31.20 28.30 -36.65
CA ARG A 575 -31.27 29.49 -35.78
C ARG A 575 -30.01 29.63 -34.92
N THR A 576 -29.76 30.82 -34.39
CA THR A 576 -28.71 31.05 -33.40
C THR A 576 -29.35 31.26 -32.03
N LEU A 577 -28.89 30.51 -31.04
CA LEU A 577 -29.27 30.68 -29.65
C LEU A 577 -28.20 31.52 -28.95
N TRP A 578 -28.63 32.58 -28.27
CA TRP A 578 -27.80 33.44 -27.45
C TRP A 578 -28.13 33.23 -25.98
N LEU A 579 -27.11 33.15 -25.13
CA LEU A 579 -27.26 32.91 -23.71
C LEU A 579 -26.75 34.11 -22.93
N PHE A 580 -27.61 34.64 -22.06
CA PHE A 580 -27.33 35.81 -21.26
C PHE A 580 -27.46 35.49 -19.78
N SER A 581 -26.64 36.15 -18.99
CA SER A 581 -26.78 36.20 -17.54
C SER A 581 -27.80 37.30 -17.19
N ASP A 582 -27.46 38.22 -16.29
CA ASP A 582 -28.37 39.26 -15.85
C ASP A 582 -28.87 40.05 -17.09
N THR A 583 -30.18 40.21 -17.21
CA THR A 583 -30.86 40.69 -18.42
C THR A 583 -31.92 41.72 -18.07
N PHE A 584 -31.82 42.92 -18.64
CA PHE A 584 -32.89 43.91 -18.61
C PHE A 584 -33.96 43.62 -19.65
N LEU A 585 -35.21 43.62 -19.19
CA LEU A 585 -36.40 43.50 -20.03
C LEU A 585 -37.03 44.87 -20.27
N GLY A 586 -37.61 45.03 -21.46
CA GLY A 586 -38.29 46.24 -21.89
C GLY A 586 -39.61 46.53 -21.15
N PRO A 587 -40.33 47.57 -21.60
CA PRO A 587 -39.99 48.45 -22.71
C PRO A 587 -38.94 49.50 -22.33
N LEU A 588 -38.26 50.07 -23.33
CA LEU A 588 -37.60 51.37 -23.18
C LEU A 588 -38.65 52.50 -23.22
N ASN A 589 -38.35 53.63 -22.59
CA ASN A 589 -39.14 54.85 -22.69
C ASN A 589 -39.10 55.39 -24.14
N ALA A 590 -40.07 56.25 -24.49
CA ALA A 590 -40.14 56.84 -25.83
C ALA A 590 -38.91 57.69 -26.22
N ASN A 591 -38.18 58.21 -25.23
CA ASN A 591 -36.91 58.93 -25.42
C ASN A 591 -35.68 58.00 -25.47
N GLY A 592 -35.89 56.68 -25.44
CA GLY A 592 -34.84 55.68 -25.49
C GLY A 592 -34.18 55.34 -24.15
N THR A 593 -34.55 56.00 -23.04
CA THR A 593 -34.01 55.66 -21.71
C THR A 593 -34.71 54.45 -21.10
N ARG A 594 -34.14 53.84 -20.06
CA ARG A 594 -34.75 52.69 -19.38
C ARG A 594 -35.54 53.20 -18.15
N PRO A 595 -36.81 52.79 -17.96
CA PRO A 595 -37.55 53.18 -16.77
C PRO A 595 -36.99 52.51 -15.51
N THR A 596 -37.07 53.17 -14.36
CA THR A 596 -36.65 52.59 -13.06
C THR A 596 -37.47 51.37 -12.63
N SER A 597 -38.61 51.12 -13.27
CA SER A 597 -39.42 49.91 -13.12
C SER A 597 -38.99 48.74 -14.02
N ALA A 598 -37.99 48.93 -14.89
CA ALA A 598 -37.48 47.88 -15.77
C ALA A 598 -37.02 46.66 -14.96
N LYS A 599 -37.44 45.48 -15.40
CA LYS A 599 -37.14 44.22 -14.70
C LYS A 599 -35.77 43.70 -15.11
N VAL A 600 -35.04 43.16 -14.14
CA VAL A 600 -33.82 42.38 -14.36
C VAL A 600 -34.08 40.94 -13.96
N ILE A 601 -33.75 40.00 -14.84
CA ILE A 601 -33.75 38.55 -14.54
C ILE A 601 -32.34 38.01 -14.68
N ASN A 602 -31.95 37.04 -13.85
CA ASN A 602 -30.54 36.64 -13.73
C ASN A 602 -29.97 35.79 -14.87
N ASN A 603 -30.83 35.26 -15.72
CA ASN A 603 -30.44 34.53 -16.92
C ASN A 603 -31.62 34.47 -17.89
N SER A 604 -31.30 34.54 -19.18
CA SER A 604 -32.26 34.46 -20.28
C SER A 604 -31.59 33.89 -21.52
N PHE A 605 -32.40 33.45 -22.49
CA PHE A 605 -31.90 33.20 -23.84
C PHE A 605 -32.53 34.17 -24.83
N VAL A 606 -31.88 34.36 -25.99
CA VAL A 606 -32.48 35.01 -27.15
C VAL A 606 -32.31 34.10 -28.36
N ILE A 607 -33.40 33.78 -29.05
CA ILE A 607 -33.35 33.05 -30.31
C ILE A 607 -33.30 34.05 -31.45
N GLN A 608 -32.31 33.91 -32.31
CA GLN A 608 -32.17 34.66 -33.55
C GLN A 608 -32.53 33.79 -34.75
N ASP A 609 -33.51 34.25 -35.52
CA ASP A 609 -33.93 33.70 -36.81
C ASP A 609 -33.80 34.79 -37.88
N GLY A 610 -32.67 34.79 -38.60
CA GLY A 610 -32.29 35.90 -39.47
C GLY A 610 -32.18 37.21 -38.68
N ASN A 611 -33.04 38.18 -39.00
CA ASN A 611 -33.12 39.48 -38.33
C ASN A 611 -34.21 39.55 -37.24
N LYS A 612 -34.88 38.42 -36.93
CA LYS A 612 -35.89 38.35 -35.88
C LYS A 612 -35.28 37.79 -34.60
N LEU A 613 -35.48 38.49 -33.49
CA LEU A 613 -35.10 38.02 -32.16
C LEU A 613 -36.34 37.63 -31.36
N THR A 614 -36.19 36.69 -30.44
CA THR A 614 -37.23 36.31 -29.47
C THR A 614 -36.57 35.99 -28.14
N THR A 615 -36.92 36.76 -27.11
CA THR A 615 -36.46 36.54 -25.75
C THR A 615 -37.14 35.33 -25.15
N VAL A 616 -36.37 34.46 -24.52
CA VAL A 616 -36.84 33.28 -23.80
C VAL A 616 -36.50 33.45 -22.34
N HIS A 617 -37.54 33.44 -21.51
CA HIS A 617 -37.44 33.53 -20.07
C HIS A 617 -38.47 32.59 -19.43
N GLY A 618 -38.31 32.29 -18.13
CA GLY A 618 -39.31 31.57 -17.36
C GLY A 618 -40.49 32.46 -16.96
N GLY A 619 -41.52 31.89 -16.33
CA GLY A 619 -42.67 32.67 -15.86
C GLY A 619 -43.62 33.10 -16.99
N THR A 620 -44.24 34.27 -16.86
CA THR A 620 -45.20 34.83 -17.84
C THR A 620 -44.71 36.19 -18.35
N ALA A 621 -45.27 36.70 -19.44
CA ALA A 621 -44.92 38.04 -19.94
C ALA A 621 -45.14 39.17 -18.90
N SER A 622 -46.18 39.07 -18.07
CA SER A 622 -46.45 40.04 -17.00
C SER A 622 -45.57 39.83 -15.75
N ALA A 623 -45.06 38.62 -15.55
CA ALA A 623 -44.21 38.24 -14.41
C ALA A 623 -43.05 37.35 -14.89
N PRO A 624 -42.10 37.92 -15.67
CA PRO A 624 -40.97 37.17 -16.19
C PRO A 624 -40.07 36.71 -15.05
N LYS A 625 -39.48 35.53 -15.22
CA LYS A 625 -38.52 34.94 -14.30
C LYS A 625 -37.29 34.50 -15.08
N ALA A 626 -36.15 34.39 -14.41
CA ALA A 626 -34.98 33.74 -14.98
C ALA A 626 -35.32 32.27 -15.37
N LEU A 627 -34.62 31.73 -16.38
CA LEU A 627 -34.75 30.32 -16.79
C LEU A 627 -34.40 29.37 -15.65
N LEU A 628 -33.36 29.74 -14.91
CA LEU A 628 -32.99 29.17 -13.63
C LEU A 628 -33.22 30.23 -12.54
N PRO A 629 -34.39 30.21 -11.87
CA PRO A 629 -34.71 31.22 -10.86
C PRO A 629 -33.78 31.10 -9.64
N PRO A 630 -33.46 32.24 -8.98
CA PRO A 630 -32.88 32.26 -7.65
C PRO A 630 -33.55 31.26 -6.69
N PRO A 631 -32.79 30.45 -5.94
CA PRO A 631 -33.37 29.56 -4.95
C PRO A 631 -33.87 30.31 -3.71
N ASP A 632 -33.32 31.49 -3.43
CA ASP A 632 -33.67 32.41 -2.34
C ASP A 632 -33.26 33.86 -2.69
N ASP A 633 -33.36 34.78 -1.73
CA ASP A 633 -33.08 36.22 -1.89
C ASP A 633 -31.58 36.59 -1.84
N THR A 634 -30.73 35.63 -1.50
CA THR A 634 -29.27 35.81 -1.38
C THR A 634 -28.47 35.11 -2.46
N HIS A 635 -29.09 34.29 -3.31
CA HIS A 635 -28.42 33.54 -4.37
C HIS A 635 -29.00 33.83 -5.75
N TRP A 636 -28.20 33.64 -6.79
CA TRP A 636 -28.64 33.71 -8.18
C TRP A 636 -27.76 32.83 -9.06
N TYR A 637 -28.17 32.61 -10.31
CA TYR A 637 -27.41 31.83 -11.28
C TYR A 637 -27.05 32.70 -12.48
N TRP A 638 -25.77 32.77 -12.79
CA TRP A 638 -25.27 33.31 -14.05
C TRP A 638 -24.94 32.19 -15.03
N SER A 639 -25.17 32.46 -16.31
CA SER A 639 -24.87 31.55 -17.40
C SER A 639 -23.37 31.50 -17.65
N GLY A 640 -22.82 30.30 -17.71
CA GLY A 640 -21.59 30.02 -18.43
C GLY A 640 -21.90 29.57 -19.86
N ASP A 641 -20.88 28.99 -20.48
CA ASP A 641 -20.98 28.40 -21.81
C ASP A 641 -21.80 27.11 -21.81
N GLY A 642 -22.20 26.67 -23.00
CA GLY A 642 -23.00 25.48 -23.21
C GLY A 642 -22.74 24.85 -24.58
N PHE A 643 -23.45 23.78 -24.86
CA PHE A 643 -23.45 23.18 -26.19
C PHE A 643 -24.72 22.41 -26.46
N ILE A 644 -25.01 22.23 -27.75
CA ILE A 644 -26.14 21.47 -28.24
C ILE A 644 -25.65 20.12 -28.75
N THR A 645 -26.36 19.06 -28.36
CA THR A 645 -26.18 17.71 -28.88
C THR A 645 -27.55 17.10 -29.13
N GLY A 646 -27.82 16.73 -30.38
CA GLY A 646 -29.14 16.22 -30.78
C GLY A 646 -30.23 17.28 -30.55
N ASP A 647 -31.26 16.92 -29.79
CA ASP A 647 -32.40 17.77 -29.42
C ASP A 647 -32.24 18.46 -28.06
N ARG A 648 -31.02 18.45 -27.50
CA ARG A 648 -30.74 18.86 -26.13
C ARG A 648 -29.67 19.95 -26.06
N LEU A 649 -29.93 20.93 -25.21
CA LEU A 649 -28.99 21.96 -24.80
C LEU A 649 -28.49 21.65 -23.38
N GLN A 650 -27.17 21.67 -23.17
CA GLN A 650 -26.58 21.67 -21.83
C GLN A 650 -25.81 22.97 -21.62
N VAL A 651 -26.08 23.64 -20.50
CA VAL A 651 -25.44 24.91 -20.12
C VAL A 651 -24.87 24.75 -18.73
N MET A 652 -23.61 25.15 -18.55
CA MET A 652 -23.02 25.34 -17.23
C MET A 652 -23.56 26.65 -16.65
N PHE A 653 -24.06 26.61 -15.43
CA PHE A 653 -24.42 27.79 -14.65
C PHE A 653 -23.58 27.84 -13.39
N ASN A 654 -23.18 29.04 -12.99
CA ASN A 654 -22.54 29.28 -11.71
C ASN A 654 -23.55 29.95 -10.78
N ARG A 655 -23.81 29.31 -9.64
CA ARG A 655 -24.54 29.92 -8.53
C ARG A 655 -23.61 30.83 -7.77
N TYR A 656 -24.07 32.04 -7.52
CA TYR A 656 -23.40 33.01 -6.66
C TYR A 656 -24.25 33.26 -5.43
N ARG A 657 -23.57 33.71 -4.36
CA ARG A 657 -24.19 34.14 -3.12
C ARG A 657 -23.78 35.56 -2.79
N ARG A 658 -24.67 36.32 -2.18
CA ARG A 658 -24.39 37.66 -1.67
C ARG A 658 -23.32 37.57 -0.57
N GLN A 659 -22.23 38.31 -0.73
CA GLN A 659 -21.14 38.36 0.24
C GLN A 659 -20.35 39.68 0.14
N GLY A 660 -20.10 40.33 1.28
CA GLY A 660 -19.28 41.53 1.34
C GLY A 660 -20.08 42.82 1.14
N THR A 661 -19.36 43.93 1.04
CA THR A 661 -19.90 45.28 0.85
C THR A 661 -19.21 45.92 -0.36
N GLY A 662 -19.90 46.85 -1.04
CA GLY A 662 -19.38 47.50 -2.24
C GLY A 662 -20.15 47.12 -3.52
N PRO A 663 -19.63 47.51 -4.70
CA PRO A 663 -20.35 47.39 -5.97
C PRO A 663 -20.44 45.96 -6.52
N MET A 664 -19.61 45.02 -6.05
CA MET A 664 -19.66 43.60 -6.42
C MET A 664 -19.70 42.70 -5.17
N PRO A 665 -20.80 42.73 -4.39
CA PRO A 665 -20.87 42.05 -3.10
C PRO A 665 -21.32 40.59 -3.29
N PHE A 666 -20.53 39.78 -3.96
CA PHE A 666 -20.84 38.38 -4.21
C PHE A 666 -19.61 37.47 -4.19
N ALA A 667 -19.86 36.17 -4.01
CA ALA A 667 -18.86 35.13 -4.12
C ALA A 667 -19.43 33.91 -4.85
N PHE A 668 -18.56 33.19 -5.55
CA PHE A 668 -18.89 31.89 -6.12
C PHE A 668 -19.37 30.93 -5.03
N ASP A 669 -20.40 30.14 -5.36
CA ASP A 669 -21.00 29.19 -4.43
C ASP A 669 -21.06 27.77 -5.02
N GLN A 670 -21.58 27.58 -6.24
CA GLN A 670 -21.77 26.25 -6.80
C GLN A 670 -21.79 26.23 -8.34
N ASN A 671 -21.28 25.16 -8.94
CA ASN A 671 -21.46 24.83 -10.35
C ASN A 671 -22.67 23.92 -10.55
N VAL A 672 -23.49 24.19 -11.56
CA VAL A 672 -24.61 23.33 -11.95
C VAL A 672 -24.70 23.20 -13.46
N VAL A 673 -25.13 22.03 -13.97
CA VAL A 673 -25.50 21.84 -15.38
C VAL A 673 -27.01 21.84 -15.49
N ALA A 674 -27.55 22.79 -16.26
CA ALA A 674 -28.95 22.79 -16.65
C ALA A 674 -29.08 22.18 -18.05
N THR A 675 -30.01 21.23 -18.20
CA THR A 675 -30.30 20.57 -19.47
C THR A 675 -31.68 20.98 -19.95
N PHE A 676 -31.79 21.53 -21.16
CA PHE A 676 -33.04 21.96 -21.79
C PHE A 676 -33.35 21.11 -23.03
N SER A 677 -34.65 20.96 -23.32
CA SER A 677 -35.10 20.48 -24.64
C SER A 677 -35.06 21.65 -25.62
N LEU A 678 -34.61 21.44 -26.86
CA LEU A 678 -34.71 22.47 -27.90
C LEU A 678 -36.17 22.78 -28.29
N SER A 679 -37.11 21.87 -27.98
CA SER A 679 -38.54 22.11 -28.17
C SER A 679 -39.16 23.02 -27.10
N ASP A 680 -38.53 23.15 -25.93
CA ASP A 680 -38.98 23.99 -24.82
C ASP A 680 -37.76 24.49 -24.03
N LEU A 681 -37.32 25.69 -24.39
CA LEU A 681 -36.21 26.38 -23.76
C LEU A 681 -36.64 27.23 -22.55
N THR A 682 -37.93 27.27 -22.19
CA THR A 682 -38.42 28.13 -21.11
C THR A 682 -38.14 27.58 -19.70
N LYS A 683 -37.73 26.31 -19.62
CA LYS A 683 -37.40 25.60 -18.38
C LYS A 683 -36.45 24.42 -18.65
N PRO A 684 -35.54 24.09 -17.73
CA PRO A 684 -34.71 22.90 -17.87
C PRO A 684 -35.52 21.62 -17.61
N GLN A 685 -35.19 20.56 -18.34
CA GLN A 685 -35.64 19.19 -18.06
C GLN A 685 -34.95 18.60 -16.83
N SER A 686 -33.71 19.01 -16.55
CA SER A 686 -32.96 18.58 -15.36
C SER A 686 -31.91 19.61 -14.95
N LEU A 687 -31.62 19.64 -13.66
CA LEU A 687 -30.56 20.42 -13.06
C LEU A 687 -29.65 19.46 -12.26
N THR A 688 -28.36 19.46 -12.55
CA THR A 688 -27.38 18.57 -11.92
C THR A 688 -26.28 19.39 -11.25
N THR A 689 -26.05 19.17 -9.96
CA THR A 689 -24.92 19.75 -9.25
C THR A 689 -23.61 19.21 -9.81
N MET A 690 -22.64 20.09 -10.02
CA MET A 690 -21.31 19.75 -10.49
C MET A 690 -20.26 20.01 -9.39
N PRO A 691 -19.06 19.42 -9.51
CA PRO A 691 -17.94 19.69 -8.61
C PRO A 691 -17.70 21.20 -8.44
N SER A 692 -17.52 21.62 -7.19
CA SER A 692 -17.39 23.02 -6.78
C SER A 692 -16.44 23.20 -5.59
N HIS A 693 -15.87 22.11 -5.07
CA HIS A 693 -15.12 22.10 -3.81
C HIS A 693 -13.81 22.88 -3.91
N ALA A 694 -13.21 22.92 -5.11
CA ALA A 694 -12.01 23.71 -5.37
C ALA A 694 -12.27 25.22 -5.51
N GLY A 695 -13.53 25.68 -5.44
CA GLY A 695 -13.90 27.10 -5.62
C GLY A 695 -13.68 27.62 -7.04
N VAL A 696 -13.61 26.73 -8.02
CA VAL A 696 -13.44 27.08 -9.44
C VAL A 696 -14.81 27.28 -10.07
N ALA A 697 -15.04 28.45 -10.66
CA ALA A 697 -16.21 28.67 -11.50
C ALA A 697 -15.96 27.98 -12.86
N TRP A 698 -16.57 26.82 -13.06
CA TRP A 698 -16.46 26.06 -14.32
C TRP A 698 -17.52 26.53 -15.32
N GLY A 699 -17.16 26.56 -16.61
CA GLY A 699 -18.06 27.01 -17.67
C GLY A 699 -17.67 28.35 -18.30
N SER A 700 -16.48 28.88 -18.02
CA SER A 700 -15.93 30.07 -18.70
C SER A 700 -15.85 29.91 -20.21
N ALA A 701 -15.61 28.68 -20.66
CA ALA A 701 -15.70 28.22 -22.04
C ALA A 701 -15.99 26.71 -22.02
N ILE A 702 -16.58 26.20 -23.11
CA ILE A 702 -16.71 24.77 -23.37
C ILE A 702 -16.27 24.47 -24.80
N LEU A 703 -15.38 23.49 -24.94
CA LEU A 703 -15.00 22.92 -26.23
C LEU A 703 -15.58 21.50 -26.34
N PRO A 704 -16.71 21.32 -27.05
CA PRO A 704 -17.39 20.02 -27.21
C PRO A 704 -16.51 18.95 -27.84
N ALA A 705 -16.78 17.68 -27.51
CA ALA A 705 -16.11 16.50 -28.05
C ALA A 705 -16.07 16.45 -29.59
N SER A 706 -17.09 16.97 -30.26
CA SER A 706 -17.16 17.07 -31.73
C SER A 706 -16.14 18.04 -32.33
N ARG A 707 -15.66 19.00 -31.55
CA ARG A 707 -14.68 20.03 -31.95
C ARG A 707 -13.31 19.82 -31.31
N SER A 708 -13.22 19.03 -30.25
CA SER A 708 -11.95 18.79 -29.59
C SER A 708 -11.04 17.92 -30.43
N GLY A 709 -11.52 16.89 -31.13
CA GLY A 709 -10.69 15.99 -31.95
C GLY A 709 -10.11 14.79 -31.20
N ASP A 710 -10.42 14.62 -29.91
CA ASP A 710 -10.06 13.43 -29.12
C ASP A 710 -11.26 12.78 -28.41
N GLY A 711 -12.47 13.27 -28.68
CA GLY A 711 -13.71 12.74 -28.11
C GLY A 711 -14.00 13.18 -26.67
N TYR A 712 -13.23 14.13 -26.13
CA TYR A 712 -13.53 14.76 -24.84
C TYR A 712 -14.15 16.13 -25.02
N THR A 713 -15.16 16.43 -24.22
CA THR A 713 -15.62 17.81 -24.01
C THR A 713 -14.73 18.44 -22.94
N TYR A 714 -14.06 19.54 -23.28
CA TYR A 714 -13.23 20.32 -22.35
C TYR A 714 -14.07 21.42 -21.72
N ILE A 715 -13.95 21.56 -20.39
CA ILE A 715 -14.63 22.56 -19.59
C ILE A 715 -13.55 23.45 -18.98
N TYR A 716 -13.61 24.73 -19.28
CA TYR A 716 -12.65 25.70 -18.79
C TYR A 716 -13.25 26.46 -17.62
N GLY A 717 -12.42 26.82 -16.66
CA GLY A 717 -12.83 27.55 -15.47
C GLY A 717 -11.74 28.47 -14.96
N VAL A 718 -12.07 29.27 -13.96
CA VAL A 718 -11.16 30.26 -13.39
C VAL A 718 -11.08 30.12 -11.88
N SER A 719 -9.85 30.08 -11.37
CA SER A 719 -9.59 30.42 -9.98
C SER A 719 -9.57 31.95 -9.89
N ASP A 720 -10.67 32.49 -9.37
CA ASP A 720 -10.94 33.92 -9.42
C ASP A 720 -10.06 34.72 -8.44
N ALA A 721 -9.77 35.96 -8.81
CA ALA A 721 -8.97 36.91 -8.05
C ALA A 721 -9.27 38.33 -8.55
N PRO A 722 -9.01 39.40 -7.77
CA PRO A 722 -9.25 40.77 -8.24
C PRO A 722 -8.51 41.11 -9.54
N ILE A 723 -7.27 40.62 -9.68
CA ILE A 723 -6.43 40.71 -10.87
C ILE A 723 -5.60 39.43 -11.02
N ASN A 724 -5.04 39.23 -12.20
CA ASN A 724 -4.19 38.11 -12.59
C ASN A 724 -4.83 36.74 -12.30
N LYS A 725 -6.08 36.59 -12.74
CA LYS A 725 -6.88 35.37 -12.55
C LYS A 725 -6.27 34.21 -13.33
N LYS A 726 -6.59 32.99 -12.91
CA LYS A 726 -5.87 31.79 -13.37
C LYS A 726 -6.81 30.75 -13.96
N MET A 727 -6.49 30.31 -15.16
CA MET A 727 -7.24 29.28 -15.88
C MET A 727 -6.97 27.91 -15.25
N LYS A 728 -8.05 27.13 -15.14
CA LYS A 728 -8.01 25.69 -14.92
C LYS A 728 -8.81 24.98 -16.00
N VAL A 729 -8.49 23.72 -16.25
CA VAL A 729 -9.14 22.92 -17.30
C VAL A 729 -9.57 21.58 -16.74
N ALA A 730 -10.81 21.21 -17.04
CA ALA A 730 -11.38 19.89 -16.84
C ALA A 730 -11.83 19.30 -18.18
N ARG A 731 -12.13 18.00 -18.20
CA ARG A 731 -12.74 17.32 -19.34
C ARG A 731 -13.64 16.18 -18.89
N VAL A 732 -14.60 15.86 -19.75
CA VAL A 732 -15.44 14.67 -19.64
C VAL A 732 -15.46 13.97 -20.99
N ARG A 733 -15.51 12.64 -21.00
CA ARG A 733 -15.58 11.88 -22.26
C ARG A 733 -17.00 11.99 -22.84
N GLY A 734 -17.09 12.31 -24.14
CA GLY A 734 -18.39 12.44 -24.82
C GLY A 734 -19.03 13.81 -24.64
N ASP A 735 -20.35 13.85 -24.76
CA ASP A 735 -21.19 15.03 -24.97
C ASP A 735 -22.31 15.16 -23.92
N ASP A 736 -22.09 14.61 -22.72
CA ASP A 736 -22.96 14.81 -21.56
C ASP A 736 -22.14 15.17 -20.32
N LEU A 737 -22.22 16.42 -19.88
CA LEU A 737 -21.48 16.91 -18.72
C LEU A 737 -21.87 16.23 -17.40
N ARG A 738 -23.08 15.67 -17.35
CA ARG A 738 -23.66 15.02 -16.16
C ARG A 738 -23.21 13.56 -16.03
N ASN A 739 -22.94 12.93 -17.18
CA ASN A 739 -22.69 11.50 -17.28
C ASN A 739 -21.20 11.25 -17.59
N GLY A 740 -20.37 11.26 -16.55
CA GLY A 740 -18.96 10.89 -16.68
C GLY A 740 -18.13 11.34 -15.49
N ARG A 741 -17.00 10.66 -15.26
CA ARG A 741 -16.01 11.08 -14.27
C ARG A 741 -15.23 12.25 -14.85
N TRP A 742 -15.38 13.41 -14.24
CA TRP A 742 -14.62 14.59 -14.62
C TRP A 742 -13.15 14.36 -14.36
N GLN A 743 -12.34 14.75 -15.35
CA GLN A 743 -10.89 14.66 -15.31
C GLN A 743 -10.33 16.07 -15.32
N TYR A 744 -9.51 16.40 -14.34
CA TYR A 744 -8.89 17.70 -14.18
C TYR A 744 -7.43 17.65 -14.62
N TYR A 745 -7.01 18.69 -15.31
CA TYR A 745 -5.66 18.75 -15.84
C TYR A 745 -4.63 19.02 -14.74
N THR A 746 -3.50 18.32 -14.80
CA THR A 746 -2.27 18.61 -14.04
C THR A 746 -1.08 18.48 -14.99
N SER A 747 0.08 19.01 -14.59
CA SER A 747 1.32 18.86 -15.37
C SER A 747 1.79 17.41 -15.52
N TRP A 748 1.32 16.49 -14.65
CA TRP A 748 1.70 15.08 -14.63
C TRP A 748 0.70 14.15 -15.34
N GLY A 749 -0.51 14.64 -15.63
CA GLY A 749 -1.60 13.79 -16.13
C GLY A 749 -2.98 14.32 -15.74
N TRP A 750 -4.01 13.55 -16.05
CA TRP A 750 -5.36 13.84 -15.58
C TRP A 750 -5.66 13.12 -14.26
N THR A 751 -6.26 13.86 -13.34
CA THR A 751 -6.75 13.43 -12.03
C THR A 751 -8.28 13.47 -12.02
N GLU A 752 -8.95 12.65 -11.22
CA GLU A 752 -10.40 12.75 -11.01
C GLU A 752 -10.76 13.49 -9.70
N VAL A 753 -9.75 14.10 -9.07
CA VAL A 753 -9.87 14.96 -7.89
C VAL A 753 -9.79 16.43 -8.30
N GLU A 754 -10.86 17.19 -8.06
CA GLU A 754 -11.01 18.58 -8.51
C GLU A 754 -9.94 19.51 -7.92
N GLU A 755 -9.62 19.35 -6.64
CA GLU A 755 -8.69 20.18 -5.88
C GLU A 755 -7.25 20.08 -6.42
N HIS A 756 -6.94 18.99 -7.12
CA HIS A 756 -5.63 18.77 -7.73
C HIS A 756 -5.48 19.49 -9.09
N ALA A 757 -6.55 20.10 -9.64
CA ALA A 757 -6.51 20.81 -10.91
C ALA A 757 -5.44 21.90 -10.90
N GLY A 758 -4.48 21.78 -11.83
CA GLY A 758 -3.39 22.73 -12.01
C GLY A 758 -3.83 24.02 -12.70
N GLU A 759 -3.03 25.07 -12.52
CA GLU A 759 -3.18 26.35 -13.20
C GLU A 759 -2.42 26.30 -14.53
N THR A 760 -3.09 26.63 -15.65
CA THR A 760 -2.53 26.45 -17.00
C THR A 760 -2.15 27.76 -17.70
N LEU A 761 -2.85 28.85 -17.41
CA LEU A 761 -2.55 30.19 -17.92
C LEU A 761 -3.00 31.24 -16.90
N THR A 762 -2.25 32.33 -16.76
CA THR A 762 -2.58 33.45 -15.86
C THR A 762 -2.89 34.72 -16.64
N GLY A 763 -3.61 35.67 -16.04
CA GLY A 763 -3.96 36.94 -16.69
C GLY A 763 -5.13 36.81 -17.67
N ILE A 764 -5.96 35.79 -17.50
CA ILE A 764 -7.19 35.54 -18.27
C ILE A 764 -8.43 36.02 -17.49
N ALA A 765 -9.51 36.41 -18.16
CA ALA A 765 -10.75 36.86 -17.52
C ALA A 765 -11.68 35.69 -17.09
N ASN A 766 -12.78 35.96 -16.39
CA ASN A 766 -13.73 34.94 -15.91
C ASN A 766 -14.47 34.22 -17.03
N GLU A 767 -14.66 34.90 -18.16
CA GLU A 767 -15.27 34.36 -19.36
C GLU A 767 -14.36 34.65 -20.55
N TYR A 768 -14.25 33.66 -21.44
CA TYR A 768 -13.37 33.69 -22.60
C TYR A 768 -13.81 32.63 -23.59
N SER A 769 -13.12 32.51 -24.72
CA SER A 769 -13.42 31.49 -25.72
C SER A 769 -12.21 30.65 -26.05
N VAL A 770 -12.44 29.35 -26.28
CA VAL A 770 -11.45 28.42 -26.82
C VAL A 770 -12.07 27.68 -28.01
N THR A 771 -11.44 27.79 -29.18
CA THR A 771 -11.97 27.21 -30.41
C THR A 771 -10.86 26.61 -31.27
N PRO A 772 -11.14 25.55 -32.07
CA PRO A 772 -10.22 25.13 -33.11
C PRO A 772 -10.03 26.24 -34.14
N TRP A 773 -8.81 26.41 -34.63
CA TRP A 773 -8.44 27.37 -35.65
C TRP A 773 -7.20 26.90 -36.42
N GLN A 774 -7.29 26.73 -37.74
CA GLN A 774 -6.19 26.33 -38.64
C GLN A 774 -5.31 25.17 -38.13
N GLY A 775 -5.92 24.11 -37.59
CA GLY A 775 -5.19 22.92 -37.09
C GLY A 775 -4.52 23.08 -35.71
N GLN A 776 -4.74 24.22 -35.05
CA GLN A 776 -4.38 24.49 -33.66
C GLN A 776 -5.62 24.98 -32.88
N PHE A 777 -5.45 25.40 -31.63
CA PHE A 777 -6.48 26.01 -30.82
C PHE A 777 -6.18 27.49 -30.63
N LEU A 778 -7.22 28.31 -30.75
CA LEU A 778 -7.21 29.73 -30.48
C LEU A 778 -7.99 29.98 -29.19
N MET A 779 -7.39 30.74 -28.28
CA MET A 779 -8.06 31.29 -27.12
C MET A 779 -8.13 32.81 -27.24
N VAL A 780 -9.27 33.40 -26.90
CA VAL A 780 -9.44 34.86 -26.83
C VAL A 780 -9.94 35.22 -25.44
N SER A 781 -9.25 36.11 -24.75
CA SER A 781 -9.59 36.53 -23.40
C SER A 781 -9.23 38.00 -23.17
N GLN A 782 -9.94 38.64 -22.24
CA GLN A 782 -9.57 39.95 -21.72
C GLN A 782 -8.34 39.82 -20.82
N ASP A 783 -7.44 40.79 -20.87
CA ASP A 783 -6.30 40.88 -19.97
C ASP A 783 -6.77 41.13 -18.54
N SER A 784 -6.58 40.16 -17.65
CA SER A 784 -6.95 40.33 -16.24
C SER A 784 -5.80 40.80 -15.35
N THR A 785 -4.61 41.12 -15.91
CA THR A 785 -3.50 41.66 -15.10
C THR A 785 -3.82 43.02 -14.47
N GLU A 786 -4.81 43.72 -15.04
CA GLU A 786 -5.44 44.90 -14.48
C GLU A 786 -6.94 44.65 -14.29
N ALA A 787 -7.55 45.31 -13.30
CA ALA A 787 -8.99 45.20 -13.07
C ALA A 787 -9.75 45.81 -14.26
N PHE A 788 -10.63 45.03 -14.89
CA PHE A 788 -11.43 45.44 -16.06
C PHE A 788 -10.60 46.07 -17.19
N SER A 789 -9.42 45.52 -17.48
CA SER A 789 -8.57 46.04 -18.57
C SER A 789 -9.33 46.16 -19.88
N GLY A 790 -9.09 47.26 -20.62
CA GLY A 790 -9.64 47.44 -21.95
C GLY A 790 -9.07 46.48 -23.01
N LEU A 791 -8.08 45.63 -22.69
CA LEU A 791 -7.33 44.85 -23.67
C LEU A 791 -7.89 43.44 -23.87
N ILE A 792 -8.11 43.07 -25.14
CA ILE A 792 -8.44 41.71 -25.57
C ILE A 792 -7.21 41.12 -26.27
N ASN A 793 -6.81 39.92 -25.85
CA ASN A 793 -5.67 39.20 -26.41
C ASN A 793 -6.07 37.80 -26.89
N ALA A 794 -5.33 37.31 -27.88
CA ALA A 794 -5.39 35.96 -28.39
C ALA A 794 -4.15 35.15 -27.98
N PHE A 795 -4.34 33.84 -27.81
CA PHE A 795 -3.30 32.86 -27.52
C PHE A 795 -3.52 31.62 -28.39
N THR A 796 -2.43 30.91 -28.70
CA THR A 796 -2.49 29.67 -29.50
C THR A 796 -1.87 28.50 -28.78
N SER A 797 -2.43 27.30 -28.99
CA SER A 797 -1.87 26.03 -28.51
C SER A 797 -2.13 24.89 -29.50
N CYS A 798 -1.26 23.87 -29.52
CA CYS A 798 -1.56 22.61 -30.21
C CYS A 798 -2.55 21.73 -29.44
N ASP A 799 -2.63 21.90 -28.12
CA ASP A 799 -3.51 21.14 -27.24
C ASP A 799 -4.65 22.02 -26.72
N PRO A 800 -5.86 21.46 -26.52
CA PRO A 800 -6.96 22.23 -25.96
C PRO A 800 -6.78 22.52 -24.45
N PHE A 801 -5.89 21.82 -23.76
CA PHE A 801 -5.84 21.86 -22.29
C PHE A 801 -4.64 22.60 -21.68
N ASP A 802 -3.60 22.88 -22.45
CA ASP A 802 -2.35 23.46 -21.96
C ASP A 802 -1.54 24.04 -23.13
N GLY A 803 -0.46 24.79 -22.87
CA GLY A 803 0.48 25.26 -23.88
C GLY A 803 0.05 26.52 -24.63
N PHE A 804 -0.97 27.22 -24.15
CA PHE A 804 -1.39 28.50 -24.70
C PHE A 804 -0.29 29.56 -24.55
N THR A 805 0.24 30.01 -25.68
CA THR A 805 1.31 31.00 -25.78
C THR A 805 1.03 31.98 -26.94
N ASN A 806 2.03 32.71 -27.42
CA ASN A 806 1.91 33.66 -28.52
C ASN A 806 0.86 34.75 -28.26
N LYS A 807 0.91 35.38 -27.08
CA LYS A 807 0.02 36.49 -26.71
C LYS A 807 0.02 37.54 -27.83
N THR A 808 -1.12 37.71 -28.48
CA THR A 808 -1.31 38.60 -29.61
C THR A 808 -2.42 39.59 -29.31
N TYR A 809 -2.16 40.88 -29.49
CA TYR A 809 -3.17 41.92 -29.31
C TYR A 809 -4.28 41.77 -30.36
N VAL A 810 -5.54 41.80 -29.91
CA VAL A 810 -6.72 41.70 -30.78
C VAL A 810 -7.42 43.05 -30.89
N TYR A 811 -7.79 43.63 -29.75
CA TYR A 811 -8.60 44.85 -29.70
C TYR A 811 -8.48 45.56 -28.36
N ARG A 812 -8.71 46.87 -28.35
CA ARG A 812 -8.87 47.68 -27.14
C ARG A 812 -10.30 48.21 -27.08
N MET A 813 -11.06 47.74 -26.10
CA MET A 813 -12.39 48.24 -25.77
C MET A 813 -12.30 49.73 -25.43
N PRO A 814 -13.03 50.62 -26.14
CA PRO A 814 -12.93 52.06 -25.93
C PRO A 814 -13.68 52.58 -24.70
N GLU A 815 -14.62 51.82 -24.16
CA GLU A 815 -15.54 52.26 -23.10
C GLU A 815 -14.96 52.40 -21.69
N PRO A 816 -14.09 51.51 -21.18
CA PRO A 816 -13.81 51.45 -19.75
C PRO A 816 -12.90 52.57 -19.24
N GLY A 817 -13.20 53.05 -18.03
CA GLY A 817 -12.39 53.99 -17.25
C GLY A 817 -12.69 55.48 -17.51
N PRO A 818 -12.10 56.39 -16.71
CA PRO A 818 -12.45 57.82 -16.69
C PRO A 818 -12.11 58.57 -17.99
N LEU A 819 -11.25 57.99 -18.83
CA LEU A 819 -10.88 58.53 -20.14
C LEU A 819 -11.42 57.66 -21.30
N GLY A 820 -12.35 56.74 -21.00
CA GLY A 820 -13.06 55.95 -22.00
C GLY A 820 -14.05 56.78 -22.81
N SER A 821 -14.75 56.15 -23.75
CA SER A 821 -15.69 56.82 -24.66
C SER A 821 -16.87 57.49 -23.94
N TYR A 822 -17.18 57.06 -22.71
CA TYR A 822 -18.21 57.64 -21.86
C TYR A 822 -17.70 58.78 -20.96
N LEU A 823 -16.38 58.98 -20.85
CA LEU A 823 -15.74 59.93 -19.92
C LEU A 823 -16.21 59.76 -18.47
N ASP A 824 -16.46 58.51 -18.08
CA ASP A 824 -17.05 58.14 -16.81
C ASP A 824 -16.24 56.99 -16.18
N GLY A 825 -15.77 57.20 -14.95
CA GLY A 825 -14.91 56.27 -14.23
C GLY A 825 -15.61 54.98 -13.79
N ASP A 826 -16.94 54.98 -13.75
CA ASP A 826 -17.74 53.83 -13.33
C ASP A 826 -17.95 52.82 -14.46
N ILE A 827 -17.64 53.17 -15.72
CA ILE A 827 -17.82 52.31 -16.88
C ILE A 827 -16.72 51.26 -16.97
N ILE A 828 -17.13 50.01 -17.14
CA ILE A 828 -16.28 48.82 -17.26
C ILE A 828 -16.61 48.01 -18.52
N SER A 829 -15.68 47.17 -18.96
CA SER A 829 -15.90 46.21 -20.05
C SER A 829 -15.28 44.87 -19.73
N TYR A 830 -15.89 43.79 -20.21
CA TYR A 830 -15.56 42.41 -19.80
C TYR A 830 -16.13 41.36 -20.76
N ASN A 831 -15.80 40.08 -20.50
CA ASN A 831 -16.36 38.90 -21.15
C ASN A 831 -16.27 38.90 -22.70
N PRO A 832 -15.05 38.92 -23.28
CA PRO A 832 -14.93 38.80 -24.72
C PRO A 832 -15.21 37.36 -25.18
N HIS A 833 -16.11 37.20 -26.14
CA HIS A 833 -16.53 35.90 -26.68
C HIS A 833 -16.37 35.80 -28.18
N VAL A 834 -15.79 34.70 -28.65
CA VAL A 834 -15.74 34.31 -30.05
C VAL A 834 -17.01 33.55 -30.40
N HIS A 835 -17.79 34.07 -31.34
CA HIS A 835 -18.99 33.42 -31.85
C HIS A 835 -18.59 32.47 -32.99
N PHE A 836 -18.11 31.28 -32.63
CA PHE A 836 -17.53 30.31 -33.57
C PHE A 836 -18.46 29.99 -34.75
N GLU A 837 -19.74 29.81 -34.49
CA GLU A 837 -20.77 29.49 -35.49
C GLU A 837 -21.07 30.63 -36.47
N GLN A 838 -20.58 31.83 -36.19
CA GLN A 838 -20.67 33.02 -37.03
C GLN A 838 -19.29 33.51 -37.51
N SER A 839 -18.26 32.73 -37.20
CA SER A 839 -16.87 32.95 -37.60
C SER A 839 -16.49 32.00 -38.74
N THR A 840 -15.38 32.28 -39.40
CA THR A 840 -14.75 31.45 -40.42
C THR A 840 -13.26 31.27 -40.05
N GLU A 841 -12.52 30.47 -40.82
CA GLU A 841 -11.08 30.30 -40.57
C GLU A 841 -10.27 31.59 -40.73
N ASP A 842 -10.77 32.56 -41.51
CA ASP A 842 -10.10 33.83 -41.82
C ASP A 842 -10.79 35.06 -41.20
N SER A 843 -11.90 34.88 -40.47
CA SER A 843 -12.63 35.97 -39.81
C SER A 843 -13.30 35.53 -38.52
N LEU A 844 -13.04 36.25 -37.43
CA LEU A 844 -13.69 36.06 -36.15
C LEU A 844 -14.79 37.11 -35.95
N LEU A 845 -15.95 36.69 -35.47
CA LEU A 845 -16.93 37.57 -34.83
C LEU A 845 -16.70 37.49 -33.32
N ILE A 846 -16.46 38.65 -32.70
CA ILE A 846 -16.20 38.75 -31.27
C ILE A 846 -17.21 39.72 -30.66
N SER A 847 -17.76 39.39 -29.49
CA SER A 847 -18.46 40.36 -28.65
C SER A 847 -17.73 40.60 -27.34
N TYR A 848 -18.10 41.67 -26.65
CA TYR A 848 -17.75 41.94 -25.26
C TYR A 848 -18.89 42.74 -24.59
N ASN A 849 -18.95 42.72 -23.26
CA ASN A 849 -19.96 43.45 -22.50
C ASN A 849 -19.43 44.79 -22.00
N VAL A 850 -20.32 45.77 -21.91
CA VAL A 850 -20.10 47.09 -21.28
C VAL A 850 -21.09 47.23 -20.14
N ASN A 851 -20.64 47.66 -18.97
CA ASN A 851 -21.44 47.79 -17.74
C ASN A 851 -20.97 49.00 -16.93
N SER A 852 -21.68 49.36 -15.86
CA SER A 852 -21.33 50.42 -14.91
C SER A 852 -21.25 49.89 -13.48
N MET A 853 -20.40 50.51 -12.67
CA MET A 853 -20.32 50.31 -11.21
C MET A 853 -21.41 51.10 -10.45
N ASP A 854 -22.18 51.96 -11.14
CA ASP A 854 -23.36 52.63 -10.59
C ASP A 854 -24.57 51.68 -10.54
N ASN A 855 -24.74 51.06 -9.37
CA ASN A 855 -25.83 50.11 -9.08
C ASN A 855 -27.14 50.79 -8.61
N ARG A 856 -27.25 52.13 -8.65
CA ARG A 856 -28.47 52.84 -8.22
C ARG A 856 -29.62 52.59 -9.18
N VAL A 857 -30.84 52.48 -8.63
CA VAL A 857 -32.09 52.46 -9.40
C VAL A 857 -32.68 53.87 -9.42
N GLN A 858 -32.15 54.73 -10.28
CA GLN A 858 -32.53 56.15 -10.42
C GLN A 858 -32.48 56.56 -11.89
N ASP A 859 -33.29 57.54 -12.31
CA ASP A 859 -33.37 57.95 -13.72
C ASP A 859 -32.04 58.53 -14.26
N ASP A 860 -31.18 59.07 -13.39
CA ASP A 860 -29.86 59.62 -13.72
C ASP A 860 -28.71 58.61 -13.59
N ALA A 861 -28.99 57.41 -13.07
CA ALA A 861 -27.99 56.36 -12.96
C ALA A 861 -27.68 55.76 -14.33
N ASP A 862 -26.44 55.30 -14.52
CA ASP A 862 -25.90 54.90 -15.83
C ASP A 862 -26.77 53.93 -16.60
N HIS A 863 -27.18 52.85 -15.95
CA HIS A 863 -28.05 51.80 -16.50
C HIS A 863 -29.41 52.31 -16.98
N TYR A 864 -29.89 53.41 -16.42
CA TYR A 864 -31.22 53.94 -16.66
C TYR A 864 -31.20 55.09 -17.66
N ARG A 865 -30.22 56.00 -17.53
CA ARG A 865 -30.05 57.14 -18.45
C ARG A 865 -29.60 56.71 -19.85
N ASP A 866 -28.76 55.68 -19.96
CA ASP A 866 -28.24 55.19 -21.24
C ASP A 866 -28.31 53.65 -21.33
N PRO A 867 -29.35 53.10 -21.99
CA PRO A 867 -29.48 51.66 -22.21
C PRO A 867 -28.45 51.05 -23.18
N GLY A 868 -27.57 51.86 -23.77
CA GLY A 868 -26.36 51.39 -24.44
C GLY A 868 -25.34 50.82 -23.46
N ILE A 869 -25.40 51.20 -22.18
CA ILE A 869 -24.70 50.54 -21.08
C ILE A 869 -25.49 49.27 -20.69
N TYR A 870 -24.76 48.20 -20.36
CA TYR A 870 -25.31 46.86 -20.15
C TYR A 870 -25.82 46.19 -21.42
N ARG A 871 -25.08 46.39 -22.52
CA ARG A 871 -25.38 45.82 -23.84
C ARG A 871 -24.09 45.34 -24.49
N PRO A 872 -24.05 44.15 -25.12
CA PRO A 872 -22.88 43.68 -25.84
C PRO A 872 -22.52 44.59 -27.01
N ARG A 873 -21.23 44.68 -27.30
CA ARG A 873 -20.66 45.27 -28.53
C ARG A 873 -20.15 44.13 -29.40
N PHE A 874 -20.25 44.28 -30.71
CA PHE A 874 -19.79 43.26 -31.67
C PHE A 874 -18.79 43.87 -32.63
N PHE A 875 -17.72 43.14 -32.91
CA PHE A 875 -16.77 43.51 -33.94
C PHE A 875 -16.27 42.27 -34.68
N ARG A 876 -15.86 42.45 -35.93
CA ARG A 876 -15.20 41.42 -36.72
C ARG A 876 -13.73 41.75 -36.91
N VAL A 877 -12.87 40.75 -36.86
CA VAL A 877 -11.47 40.88 -37.27
C VAL A 877 -11.15 39.84 -38.32
N ALA A 878 -10.38 40.23 -39.32
CA ALA A 878 -9.69 39.26 -40.16
C ALA A 878 -8.59 38.59 -39.34
N ILE A 879 -8.39 37.30 -39.53
CA ILE A 879 -7.36 36.51 -38.85
C ILE A 879 -6.63 35.65 -39.89
N ARG A 880 -5.32 35.46 -39.75
CA ARG A 880 -4.52 34.59 -40.61
C ARG A 880 -3.48 33.81 -39.85
#